data_AF-A0A8J7DVD7-F1
#
_entry.id   AF-A0A8J7DVD7-F1
#
_cell.length_a   1.000
_cell.length_b   1.000
_cell.length_c   1.000
_cell.angle_alpha   90.00
_cell.angle_beta   90.00
_cell.angle_gamma   90.00
#
_symmetry.space_group_name_H-M   'P 1'
#
loop_
_entity.id
_entity.type
_entity.pdbx_description
1 polymer ?
#
loop_
_entity_poly.entity_id
_entity_poly.type
_entity_poly.pdbx_seq_one_letter_code
_entity_poly.pdbx_strand_id
1 'polypeptide(L)'
;MTTIPSDPLFSQQWHLSNSNGLDLNVTSVWDDYTGRGVRVGVIDDGFDYLHPDLNDNYDRFNDYDYNDNDFIPFGNPRTDSHGTAVAGIIGAEAENGIGGVGVAFGATLIGFRATNIDAVANALRDAVNFDVVNNSWGYPEFFFDNFDSATFASAGQAIRNAVVNGRNGLGTAIVFAAGNDRAEGNNTNYHNFQNSRRVITVAAANADGTISGYSTPGASILVSGFGSPIRGTVVTTDRRGTDGDDPSDYRYNFNGTSAAAPMVSGVIALMLEANSNLGYRDIQEILAYSARQTDRANSGWETNGATNWNGGGLHVSHNFGFGLVDAHAAVRLAETWQSSSRWDNEYSISQSRLVNRLIPDNNATGISSTIAVGGGLDIDSVEVALNLTHPWRGNLVVTLASPDGTESVLVNRPGNRLDDGKDILFTLSSTHYWGENSAGDWTLNVRDLAGQDVGVLNSWMLNLYGDLESANDTYIYTNEFANYSDSFSRRILNDTSGVDTINAAAITSNSYLNLNPGSVNFLAGNTLSIGIGTLIENAFGGDGDDTMVGNSVANLLQGDRGDDYLQGNGGDDTLKGNTGNDVVDGGFGNDVLRGGTGNDLLMGREGNDWMIGEGETDILIGGGGSDYFTFYSPVEGIDQIVDFNGVEDWIVVSASGFGGGLVANSAIASAQFTLGSSASSFSHRFIYDFANGNLFFDQDGIGGTAQVQVAALSAGLSLNHNNIFAIA
;
A
#
# COMPACT_ATOMS: atom_id res chain seq x y z
N MET A 1 -3.44 -15.08 17.78
CA MET A 1 -2.52 -16.14 17.31
C MET A 1 -2.81 -16.27 15.83
N THR A 2 -1.85 -15.88 14.99
CA THR A 2 -2.02 -15.86 13.54
C THR A 2 -2.33 -17.23 12.98
N THR A 3 -3.34 -17.34 12.12
CA THR A 3 -3.68 -18.59 11.45
C THR A 3 -2.61 -18.92 10.40
N ILE A 4 -1.83 -19.97 10.67
CA ILE A 4 -0.81 -20.48 9.74
C ILE A 4 -1.46 -21.58 8.90
N PRO A 5 -1.42 -21.49 7.56
CA PRO A 5 -1.99 -22.50 6.68
C PRO A 5 -1.45 -23.91 6.95
N SER A 6 -2.32 -24.93 6.87
CA SER A 6 -1.94 -26.33 7.11
C SER A 6 -1.36 -27.07 5.89
N ASP A 7 -1.20 -26.37 4.76
CA ASP A 7 -0.76 -26.96 3.49
C ASP A 7 0.64 -27.59 3.57
N PRO A 8 0.85 -28.80 3.00
CA PRO A 8 2.06 -29.60 3.25
C PRO A 8 3.39 -28.93 2.88
N LEU A 9 3.41 -28.07 1.88
CA LEU A 9 4.62 -27.38 1.41
C LEU A 9 4.79 -25.99 2.03
N PHE A 10 3.84 -25.48 2.81
CA PHE A 10 3.94 -24.15 3.45
C PHE A 10 5.23 -24.02 4.29
N SER A 11 5.56 -25.07 5.04
CA SER A 11 6.80 -25.13 5.84
C SER A 11 8.11 -24.99 5.04
N GLN A 12 8.06 -25.13 3.71
CA GLN A 12 9.19 -24.94 2.80
C GLN A 12 9.17 -23.56 2.12
N GLN A 13 8.07 -22.81 2.21
CA GLN A 13 7.92 -21.46 1.69
C GLN A 13 8.48 -20.44 2.68
N TRP A 14 9.79 -20.50 2.87
CA TRP A 14 10.56 -19.59 3.74
C TRP A 14 10.34 -18.10 3.43
N HIS A 15 9.93 -17.75 2.21
CA HIS A 15 9.64 -16.37 1.83
C HIS A 15 8.31 -15.86 2.43
N LEU A 16 7.41 -16.75 2.84
CA LEU A 16 6.15 -16.40 3.52
C LEU A 16 6.31 -16.42 5.04
N SER A 17 7.08 -17.39 5.55
CA SER A 17 7.35 -17.53 6.98
C SER A 17 8.73 -18.11 7.24
N ASN A 18 9.55 -17.39 7.98
CA ASN A 18 10.90 -17.80 8.36
C ASN A 18 11.18 -17.54 9.84
N SER A 19 11.81 -18.52 10.48
CA SER A 19 12.17 -18.46 11.91
C SER A 19 13.13 -17.32 12.29
N ASN A 20 13.85 -16.73 11.33
CA ASN A 20 14.77 -15.62 11.57
C ASN A 20 14.11 -14.23 11.38
N GLY A 21 12.83 -14.17 11.00
CA GLY A 21 12.08 -12.94 10.72
C GLY A 21 12.42 -12.26 9.39
N LEU A 22 13.24 -12.88 8.53
CA LEU A 22 13.51 -12.41 7.17
C LEU A 22 12.70 -13.23 6.17
N ASP A 23 11.45 -12.81 6.01
CA ASP A 23 10.42 -13.26 5.08
C ASP A 23 9.62 -12.03 4.61
N LEU A 24 8.54 -12.21 3.84
CA LEU A 24 7.71 -11.10 3.35
C LEU A 24 6.87 -10.42 4.45
N ASN A 25 6.88 -10.93 5.68
CA ASN A 25 6.03 -10.48 6.78
C ASN A 25 4.53 -10.50 6.42
N VAL A 26 4.11 -11.53 5.70
CA VAL A 26 2.74 -11.65 5.17
C VAL A 26 1.79 -12.40 6.11
N THR A 27 2.32 -13.34 6.90
CA THR A 27 1.46 -14.14 7.78
C THR A 27 0.65 -13.28 8.75
N SER A 28 1.26 -12.20 9.28
CA SER A 28 0.63 -11.28 10.23
C SER A 28 -0.58 -10.52 9.69
N VAL A 29 -0.81 -10.49 8.37
CA VAL A 29 -1.98 -9.84 7.77
C VAL A 29 -3.05 -10.80 7.28
N TRP A 30 -2.79 -12.11 7.22
CA TRP A 30 -3.73 -13.09 6.65
C TRP A 30 -4.98 -13.34 7.47
N ASP A 31 -4.96 -13.00 8.77
CA ASP A 31 -6.18 -13.01 9.58
C ASP A 31 -7.17 -11.92 9.12
N ASP A 32 -6.66 -10.84 8.51
CA ASP A 32 -7.44 -9.68 8.06
C ASP A 32 -7.73 -9.71 6.54
N TYR A 33 -6.70 -10.03 5.74
CA TYR A 33 -6.73 -9.90 4.28
C TYR A 33 -6.04 -11.07 3.59
N THR A 34 -6.65 -11.56 2.51
CA THR A 34 -6.18 -12.71 1.72
C THR A 34 -6.04 -12.38 0.23
N GLY A 35 -6.39 -11.16 -0.17
CA GLY A 35 -6.48 -10.69 -1.56
C GLY A 35 -7.89 -10.83 -2.14
N ARG A 36 -8.90 -11.09 -1.29
CA ARG A 36 -10.26 -11.40 -1.74
C ARG A 36 -10.89 -10.22 -2.45
N GLY A 37 -11.54 -10.51 -3.58
CA GLY A 37 -12.19 -9.50 -4.41
C GLY A 37 -11.24 -8.75 -5.34
N VAL A 38 -9.92 -9.00 -5.26
CA VAL A 38 -8.93 -8.43 -6.17
C VAL A 38 -8.66 -9.39 -7.33
N ARG A 39 -8.61 -8.84 -8.55
CA ARG A 39 -8.34 -9.60 -9.78
C ARG A 39 -6.91 -9.36 -10.25
N VAL A 40 -6.12 -10.42 -10.32
CA VAL A 40 -4.71 -10.38 -10.72
C VAL A 40 -4.53 -11.07 -12.08
N GLY A 41 -4.20 -10.28 -13.10
CA GLY A 41 -3.80 -10.78 -14.41
C GLY A 41 -2.32 -11.18 -14.44
N VAL A 42 -1.98 -12.28 -15.09
CA VAL A 42 -0.59 -12.72 -15.31
C VAL A 42 -0.36 -12.82 -16.81
N ILE A 43 0.55 -11.99 -17.35
CA ILE A 43 0.92 -12.05 -18.76
C ILE A 43 2.22 -12.84 -18.87
N ASP A 44 2.17 -14.04 -19.44
CA ASP A 44 3.31 -14.97 -19.46
C ASP A 44 3.21 -15.99 -20.61
N ASP A 45 3.94 -17.10 -20.52
CA ASP A 45 4.08 -18.09 -21.59
C ASP A 45 3.02 -19.19 -21.60
N GLY A 46 2.34 -19.45 -20.48
CA GLY A 46 1.20 -20.38 -20.40
C GLY A 46 0.79 -20.83 -18.99
N PHE A 47 -0.43 -21.36 -18.86
CA PHE A 47 -1.10 -21.62 -17.58
C PHE A 47 -1.78 -23.00 -17.54
N ASP A 48 -1.41 -23.84 -16.57
CA ASP A 48 -2.21 -25.02 -16.20
C ASP A 48 -3.33 -24.61 -15.23
N TYR A 49 -4.37 -23.99 -15.77
CA TYR A 49 -5.56 -23.53 -15.01
C TYR A 49 -6.38 -24.66 -14.37
N LEU A 50 -6.00 -25.92 -14.60
CA LEU A 50 -6.58 -27.11 -14.00
C LEU A 50 -5.69 -27.68 -12.89
N HIS A 51 -4.59 -27.01 -12.54
CA HIS A 51 -3.76 -27.35 -11.40
C HIS A 51 -4.62 -27.32 -10.12
N PRO A 52 -4.59 -28.34 -9.25
CA PRO A 52 -5.56 -28.46 -8.16
C PRO A 52 -5.37 -27.43 -7.05
N ASP A 53 -4.23 -26.73 -7.08
CA ASP A 53 -3.84 -25.67 -6.16
C ASP A 53 -4.11 -24.27 -6.73
N LEU A 54 -4.75 -24.18 -7.91
CA LEU A 54 -5.08 -22.91 -8.58
C LEU A 54 -6.55 -22.84 -9.02
N ASN A 55 -7.21 -23.97 -9.24
CA ASN A 55 -8.42 -24.04 -10.06
C ASN A 55 -9.64 -23.33 -9.46
N ASP A 56 -9.72 -23.18 -8.13
CA ASP A 56 -10.82 -22.46 -7.48
C ASP A 56 -10.56 -20.94 -7.50
N ASN A 57 -9.30 -20.52 -7.52
CA ASN A 57 -8.89 -19.13 -7.65
C ASN A 57 -8.77 -18.65 -9.11
N TYR A 58 -8.69 -19.56 -10.08
CA TYR A 58 -8.44 -19.22 -11.48
C TYR A 58 -9.74 -18.98 -12.28
N ASP A 59 -9.87 -17.79 -12.86
CA ASP A 59 -11.01 -17.39 -13.70
C ASP A 59 -10.77 -17.74 -15.19
N ARG A 60 -11.15 -18.97 -15.53
CA ARG A 60 -11.09 -19.55 -16.89
C ARG A 60 -12.06 -18.92 -17.91
N PHE A 61 -12.90 -17.97 -17.51
CA PHE A 61 -13.84 -17.34 -18.44
C PHE A 61 -13.28 -16.06 -19.03
N ASN A 62 -12.24 -15.50 -18.39
CA ASN A 62 -11.61 -14.26 -18.78
C ASN A 62 -10.12 -14.42 -19.12
N ASP A 63 -9.61 -15.66 -19.18
CA ASP A 63 -8.26 -15.97 -19.62
C ASP A 63 -8.17 -16.03 -21.16
N TYR A 64 -6.96 -15.90 -21.73
CA TYR A 64 -6.81 -15.81 -23.18
C TYR A 64 -5.40 -16.15 -23.69
N ASP A 65 -5.33 -16.81 -24.85
CA ASP A 65 -4.10 -17.02 -25.60
C ASP A 65 -4.00 -16.02 -26.76
N TYR A 66 -3.17 -14.98 -26.60
CA TYR A 66 -2.95 -13.98 -27.64
C TYR A 66 -1.96 -14.42 -28.72
N ASN A 67 -1.21 -15.50 -28.50
CA ASN A 67 -0.35 -16.05 -29.53
C ASN A 67 -1.18 -16.81 -30.58
N ASP A 68 -2.15 -17.61 -30.13
CA ASP A 68 -2.94 -18.50 -30.97
C ASP A 68 -4.39 -17.99 -31.21
N ASN A 69 -4.80 -16.92 -30.51
CA ASN A 69 -6.12 -16.26 -30.57
C ASN A 69 -7.29 -17.16 -30.17
N ASP A 70 -7.17 -17.84 -29.03
CA ASP A 70 -8.24 -18.66 -28.44
C ASP A 70 -8.32 -18.52 -26.91
N PHE A 71 -9.27 -19.21 -26.29
CA PHE A 71 -9.49 -19.22 -24.83
C PHE A 71 -8.80 -20.42 -24.16
N ILE A 72 -7.62 -20.82 -24.65
CA ILE A 72 -6.86 -21.96 -24.13
C ILE A 72 -5.40 -21.53 -23.87
N PRO A 73 -5.13 -20.78 -22.79
CA PRO A 73 -3.79 -20.24 -22.52
C PRO A 73 -2.82 -21.29 -21.94
N PHE A 74 -3.06 -22.58 -22.21
CA PHE A 74 -2.19 -23.66 -21.76
C PHE A 74 -0.83 -23.65 -22.49
N GLY A 75 -0.75 -23.18 -23.74
CA GLY A 75 0.52 -23.16 -24.47
C GLY A 75 1.19 -24.52 -24.65
N ASN A 76 2.50 -24.52 -24.93
CA ASN A 76 3.26 -25.73 -25.15
C ASN A 76 3.67 -26.39 -23.82
N PRO A 77 3.26 -27.64 -23.55
CA PRO A 77 3.54 -28.31 -22.27
C PRO A 77 5.03 -28.45 -21.94
N ARG A 78 5.94 -28.40 -22.93
CA ARG A 78 7.38 -28.60 -22.70
C ARG A 78 8.18 -27.32 -22.47
N THR A 79 7.64 -26.17 -22.82
CA THR A 79 8.39 -24.90 -22.83
C THR A 79 7.69 -23.78 -22.10
N ASP A 80 6.38 -23.86 -21.95
CA ASP A 80 5.54 -22.72 -21.55
C ASP A 80 5.05 -22.88 -20.10
N SER A 81 5.92 -23.34 -19.21
CA SER A 81 5.55 -23.73 -17.83
C SER A 81 5.78 -22.61 -16.80
N HIS A 82 6.33 -21.48 -17.21
CA HIS A 82 6.72 -20.39 -16.33
C HIS A 82 5.50 -19.66 -15.74
N GLY A 83 4.47 -19.36 -16.55
CA GLY A 83 3.26 -18.68 -16.08
C GLY A 83 2.50 -19.41 -14.97
N THR A 84 2.53 -20.75 -14.96
CA THR A 84 1.88 -21.56 -13.92
C THR A 84 2.56 -21.36 -12.56
N ALA A 85 3.89 -21.40 -12.52
CA ALA A 85 4.67 -21.16 -11.31
C ALA A 85 4.53 -19.73 -10.78
N VAL A 86 4.47 -18.75 -11.68
CA VAL A 86 4.22 -17.34 -11.36
C VAL A 86 2.85 -17.16 -10.71
N ALA A 87 1.80 -17.78 -11.26
CA ALA A 87 0.45 -17.76 -10.71
C ALA A 87 0.39 -18.37 -9.30
N GLY A 88 1.10 -19.47 -9.05
CA GLY A 88 1.15 -20.10 -7.71
C GLY A 88 1.77 -19.22 -6.62
N ILE A 89 2.79 -18.42 -6.95
CA ILE A 89 3.38 -17.48 -5.98
C ILE A 89 2.37 -16.40 -5.58
N ILE A 90 1.53 -15.96 -6.54
CA ILE A 90 0.52 -14.93 -6.28
C ILE A 90 -0.62 -15.51 -5.45
N GLY A 91 -1.24 -16.60 -5.90
CA GLY A 91 -2.54 -17.03 -5.38
C GLY A 91 -2.80 -18.53 -5.44
N ALA A 92 -1.78 -19.36 -5.21
CA ALA A 92 -2.05 -20.76 -4.85
C ALA A 92 -2.98 -20.82 -3.63
N GLU A 93 -3.93 -21.74 -3.67
CA GLU A 93 -4.98 -21.89 -2.65
C GLU A 93 -4.40 -22.20 -1.27
N ALA A 94 -5.13 -21.84 -0.21
CA ALA A 94 -4.77 -22.18 1.17
C ALA A 94 -5.78 -23.16 1.76
N GLU A 95 -5.33 -23.97 2.71
CA GLU A 95 -6.13 -24.89 3.51
C GLU A 95 -6.87 -25.96 2.68
N ASN A 96 -6.31 -26.35 1.53
CA ASN A 96 -6.85 -27.41 0.68
C ASN A 96 -6.15 -28.78 0.90
N GLY A 97 -5.06 -28.79 1.69
CA GLY A 97 -4.36 -30.00 2.10
C GLY A 97 -3.40 -30.56 1.04
N ILE A 98 -3.07 -29.77 0.02
CA ILE A 98 -2.07 -30.07 -1.02
C ILE A 98 -1.13 -28.87 -1.16
N GLY A 99 -0.02 -29.04 -1.88
CA GLY A 99 0.78 -27.91 -2.33
C GLY A 99 1.27 -26.93 -1.26
N GLY A 100 1.44 -25.69 -1.69
CA GLY A 100 1.83 -24.56 -0.86
C GLY A 100 0.74 -23.50 -0.89
N VAL A 101 1.08 -22.26 -0.57
CA VAL A 101 0.12 -21.15 -0.49
C VAL A 101 0.66 -19.93 -1.25
N GLY A 102 -0.22 -19.19 -1.92
CA GLY A 102 0.12 -17.91 -2.55
C GLY A 102 0.19 -16.77 -1.54
N VAL A 103 0.89 -15.68 -1.88
CA VAL A 103 0.92 -14.46 -1.04
C VAL A 103 -0.49 -13.92 -0.79
N ALA A 104 -1.33 -13.95 -1.82
CA ALA A 104 -2.73 -13.51 -1.82
C ALA A 104 -3.63 -14.68 -2.29
N PHE A 105 -3.71 -15.72 -1.46
CA PHE A 105 -4.44 -16.96 -1.75
C PHE A 105 -5.97 -16.81 -1.86
N GLY A 106 -6.53 -15.63 -1.58
CA GLY A 106 -7.94 -15.28 -1.82
C GLY A 106 -8.17 -14.49 -3.12
N ALA A 107 -7.11 -14.10 -3.84
CA ALA A 107 -7.22 -13.34 -5.08
C ALA A 107 -7.69 -14.18 -6.26
N THR A 108 -8.39 -13.55 -7.21
CA THR A 108 -8.76 -14.19 -8.48
C THR A 108 -7.62 -14.06 -9.49
N LEU A 109 -7.16 -15.19 -10.04
CA LEU A 109 -6.09 -15.26 -11.03
C LEU A 109 -6.62 -15.37 -12.46
N ILE A 110 -6.00 -14.66 -13.40
CA ILE A 110 -6.31 -14.72 -14.83
C ILE A 110 -5.03 -14.81 -15.65
N GLY A 111 -4.88 -15.83 -16.48
CA GLY A 111 -3.70 -16.05 -17.30
C GLY A 111 -3.85 -15.56 -18.75
N PHE A 112 -2.93 -14.70 -19.19
CA PHE A 112 -2.80 -14.26 -20.58
C PHE A 112 -1.52 -14.79 -21.19
N ARG A 113 -1.65 -15.74 -22.14
CA ARG A 113 -0.50 -16.27 -22.86
C ARG A 113 -0.08 -15.30 -23.97
N ALA A 114 1.13 -14.75 -23.85
CA ALA A 114 1.69 -13.81 -24.83
C ALA A 114 3.23 -13.87 -24.82
N THR A 115 3.84 -14.27 -25.94
CA THR A 115 5.32 -14.45 -26.03
C THR A 115 5.99 -13.64 -27.15
N ASN A 116 5.21 -12.92 -27.96
CA ASN A 116 5.71 -12.02 -29.00
C ASN A 116 5.09 -10.63 -28.84
N ILE A 117 5.73 -9.60 -29.41
CA ILE A 117 5.36 -8.20 -29.14
C ILE A 117 3.91 -7.85 -29.52
N ASP A 118 3.37 -8.41 -30.60
CA ASP A 118 1.97 -8.14 -30.99
C ASP A 118 0.99 -8.76 -29.98
N ALA A 119 1.25 -10.00 -29.56
CA ALA A 119 0.48 -10.67 -28.52
C ALA A 119 0.58 -9.93 -27.18
N VAL A 120 1.79 -9.52 -26.78
CA VAL A 120 2.06 -8.76 -25.55
C VAL A 120 1.32 -7.42 -25.56
N ALA A 121 1.37 -6.67 -26.67
CA ALA A 121 0.67 -5.39 -26.78
C ALA A 121 -0.87 -5.54 -26.69
N ASN A 122 -1.42 -6.67 -27.16
CA ASN A 122 -2.84 -6.97 -27.03
C ASN A 122 -3.21 -7.42 -25.61
N ALA A 123 -2.41 -8.29 -24.99
CA ALA A 123 -2.59 -8.68 -23.59
C ALA A 123 -2.54 -7.48 -22.64
N LEU A 124 -1.56 -6.59 -22.83
CA LEU A 124 -1.44 -5.33 -22.07
C LEU A 124 -2.61 -4.37 -22.34
N ARG A 125 -3.28 -4.45 -23.49
CA ARG A 125 -4.46 -3.61 -23.76
C ARG A 125 -5.62 -4.00 -22.84
N ASP A 126 -5.74 -5.29 -22.57
CA ASP A 126 -6.78 -5.85 -21.71
C ASP A 126 -6.40 -5.82 -20.23
N ALA A 127 -5.19 -5.35 -19.89
CA ALA A 127 -4.75 -5.08 -18.51
C ALA A 127 -5.72 -4.14 -17.74
N VAL A 128 -6.42 -3.26 -18.46
CA VAL A 128 -7.44 -2.34 -17.92
C VAL A 128 -8.57 -3.07 -17.15
N ASN A 129 -8.76 -4.37 -17.40
CA ASN A 129 -9.81 -5.18 -16.77
C ASN A 129 -9.38 -5.81 -15.45
N PHE A 130 -8.14 -5.59 -15.00
CA PHE A 130 -7.58 -6.14 -13.77
C PHE A 130 -7.22 -5.05 -12.77
N ASP A 131 -7.17 -5.45 -11.51
CA ASP A 131 -6.67 -4.60 -10.44
C ASP A 131 -5.15 -4.56 -10.44
N VAL A 132 -4.53 -5.74 -10.61
CA VAL A 132 -3.07 -5.93 -10.66
C VAL A 132 -2.71 -6.74 -11.90
N VAL A 133 -1.60 -6.42 -12.56
CA VAL A 133 -1.05 -7.22 -13.65
C VAL A 133 0.41 -7.50 -13.43
N ASN A 134 0.77 -8.79 -13.37
CA ASN A 134 2.15 -9.24 -13.23
C ASN A 134 2.78 -9.59 -14.59
N ASN A 135 4.02 -9.17 -14.77
CA ASN A 135 4.82 -9.42 -15.96
C ASN A 135 6.23 -9.89 -15.54
N SER A 136 6.47 -11.20 -15.65
CA SER A 136 7.74 -11.83 -15.27
C SER A 136 8.63 -12.12 -16.49
N TRP A 137 8.68 -11.21 -17.45
CA TRP A 137 9.42 -11.32 -18.72
C TRP A 137 10.08 -9.97 -19.11
N GLY A 138 10.96 -10.00 -20.12
CA GLY A 138 11.65 -8.81 -20.62
C GLY A 138 12.45 -9.10 -21.89
N TYR A 139 13.10 -8.07 -22.44
CA TYR A 139 14.00 -8.19 -23.59
C TYR A 139 15.47 -8.12 -23.15
N PRO A 140 16.36 -8.93 -23.75
CA PRO A 140 17.78 -8.90 -23.39
C PRO A 140 18.54 -7.75 -24.07
N GLU A 141 18.08 -7.26 -25.23
CA GLU A 141 18.80 -6.23 -26.00
C GLU A 141 18.64 -4.82 -25.40
N PHE A 142 19.76 -4.14 -25.17
CA PHE A 142 19.78 -2.77 -24.62
C PHE A 142 19.10 -1.75 -25.53
N PHE A 143 18.15 -0.99 -24.96
CA PHE A 143 17.41 0.10 -25.60
C PHE A 143 16.55 -0.36 -26.78
N PHE A 144 16.21 -1.65 -26.83
CA PHE A 144 15.49 -2.25 -27.96
C PHE A 144 13.98 -2.00 -27.91
N ASP A 145 13.38 -2.15 -26.73
CA ASP A 145 11.94 -2.03 -26.46
C ASP A 145 11.45 -0.57 -26.39
N ASN A 146 12.08 0.32 -27.15
CA ASN A 146 11.81 1.75 -27.13
C ASN A 146 10.37 2.06 -27.58
N PHE A 147 9.55 2.62 -26.68
CA PHE A 147 8.16 3.02 -26.93
C PHE A 147 7.99 4.13 -27.96
N ASP A 148 9.03 4.88 -28.29
CA ASP A 148 9.02 5.84 -29.41
C ASP A 148 9.20 5.16 -30.78
N SER A 149 9.56 3.87 -30.79
CA SER A 149 9.65 3.08 -32.00
C SER A 149 8.29 2.53 -32.44
N ALA A 150 8.12 2.34 -33.75
CA ALA A 150 6.88 1.79 -34.30
C ALA A 150 6.55 0.37 -33.78
N THR A 151 7.56 -0.41 -33.39
CA THR A 151 7.40 -1.79 -32.90
C THR A 151 6.75 -1.84 -31.51
N PHE A 152 7.11 -0.91 -30.62
CA PHE A 152 6.71 -0.95 -29.21
C PHE A 152 5.71 0.13 -28.80
N ALA A 153 5.41 1.10 -29.68
CA ALA A 153 4.47 2.18 -29.39
C ALA A 153 3.08 1.69 -28.95
N SER A 154 2.58 0.59 -29.51
CA SER A 154 1.29 0.01 -29.12
C SER A 154 1.29 -0.52 -27.69
N ALA A 155 2.38 -1.16 -27.25
CA ALA A 155 2.53 -1.66 -25.89
C ALA A 155 2.64 -0.51 -24.88
N GLY A 156 3.42 0.54 -25.19
CA GLY A 156 3.48 1.75 -24.36
C GLY A 156 2.12 2.45 -24.22
N GLN A 157 1.33 2.50 -25.29
CA GLN A 157 -0.05 3.00 -25.25
C GLN A 157 -0.98 2.12 -24.40
N ALA A 158 -0.80 0.80 -24.45
CA ALA A 158 -1.58 -0.14 -23.65
C ALA A 158 -1.31 0.02 -22.15
N ILE A 159 -0.04 0.13 -21.73
CA ILE A 159 0.36 0.44 -20.36
C ILE A 159 -0.27 1.76 -19.90
N ARG A 160 -0.20 2.81 -20.73
CA ARG A 160 -0.85 4.09 -20.44
C ARG A 160 -2.37 3.91 -20.27
N ASN A 161 -3.02 3.14 -21.13
CA ASN A 161 -4.46 2.92 -21.04
C ASN A 161 -4.87 2.25 -19.73
N ALA A 162 -4.10 1.27 -19.27
CA ALA A 162 -4.37 0.55 -18.03
C ALA A 162 -4.26 1.44 -16.78
N VAL A 163 -3.24 2.30 -16.69
CA VAL A 163 -3.12 3.25 -15.55
C VAL A 163 -4.11 4.42 -15.62
N VAL A 164 -4.61 4.77 -16.81
CA VAL A 164 -5.62 5.84 -16.97
C VAL A 164 -7.03 5.35 -16.67
N ASN A 165 -7.38 4.16 -17.16
CA ASN A 165 -8.78 3.71 -17.20
C ASN A 165 -9.06 2.49 -16.32
N GLY A 166 -8.02 1.79 -15.87
CA GLY A 166 -8.16 0.62 -15.00
C GLY A 166 -8.81 1.00 -13.68
N ARG A 167 -9.53 0.05 -13.06
CA ARG A 167 -10.13 0.22 -11.73
C ARG A 167 -10.96 1.51 -11.61
N ASN A 168 -11.81 1.78 -12.60
CA ASN A 168 -12.64 2.99 -12.69
C ASN A 168 -11.86 4.32 -12.63
N GLY A 169 -10.63 4.35 -13.13
CA GLY A 169 -9.77 5.53 -13.16
C GLY A 169 -8.77 5.62 -12.01
N LEU A 170 -8.81 4.69 -11.04
CA LEU A 170 -7.75 4.56 -10.03
C LEU A 170 -6.44 4.04 -10.66
N GLY A 171 -6.54 3.33 -11.78
CA GLY A 171 -5.42 2.77 -12.54
C GLY A 171 -5.06 1.35 -12.10
N THR A 172 -4.83 0.47 -13.07
CA THR A 172 -4.31 -0.88 -12.81
C THR A 172 -2.87 -0.80 -12.29
N ALA A 173 -2.56 -1.55 -11.23
CA ALA A 173 -1.18 -1.70 -10.75
C ALA A 173 -0.42 -2.68 -11.66
N ILE A 174 0.62 -2.20 -12.35
CA ILE A 174 1.37 -3.02 -13.32
C ILE A 174 2.74 -3.34 -12.74
N VAL A 175 3.04 -4.61 -12.53
CA VAL A 175 4.28 -5.10 -11.94
C VAL A 175 5.16 -5.73 -13.02
N PHE A 176 6.45 -5.41 -13.01
CA PHE A 176 7.45 -5.99 -13.90
C PHE A 176 8.65 -6.52 -13.10
N ALA A 177 9.12 -7.70 -13.48
CA ALA A 177 10.41 -8.21 -13.02
C ALA A 177 11.57 -7.35 -13.59
N ALA A 178 12.55 -7.01 -12.74
CA ALA A 178 13.68 -6.17 -13.16
C ALA A 178 14.59 -6.82 -14.23
N GLY A 179 14.63 -8.16 -14.29
CA GLY A 179 15.43 -8.92 -15.25
C GLY A 179 16.64 -9.61 -14.59
N ASN A 180 17.23 -10.57 -15.30
CA ASN A 180 18.25 -11.50 -14.77
C ASN A 180 19.65 -11.34 -15.40
N ASP A 181 19.89 -10.25 -16.14
CA ASP A 181 21.07 -10.08 -17.01
C ASP A 181 22.13 -9.13 -16.41
N ARG A 182 22.33 -9.16 -15.08
CA ARG A 182 23.34 -8.33 -14.41
C ARG A 182 24.75 -8.58 -14.98
N ALA A 183 25.13 -9.83 -15.21
CA ALA A 183 26.48 -10.21 -15.61
C ALA A 183 26.85 -9.68 -17.01
N GLU A 184 25.82 -9.52 -17.86
CA GLU A 184 25.87 -8.97 -19.20
C GLU A 184 25.98 -7.44 -19.19
N GLY A 185 25.90 -6.79 -18.02
CA GLY A 185 25.92 -5.34 -17.88
C GLY A 185 24.60 -4.67 -18.28
N ASN A 186 23.49 -5.37 -18.05
CA ASN A 186 22.15 -4.83 -18.25
C ASN A 186 21.76 -3.86 -17.13
N ASN A 187 20.76 -3.03 -17.42
CA ASN A 187 20.18 -2.08 -16.48
C ASN A 187 18.70 -1.91 -16.78
N THR A 188 17.86 -1.78 -15.75
CA THR A 188 16.41 -1.58 -15.96
C THR A 188 16.12 -0.31 -16.78
N ASN A 189 16.96 0.72 -16.70
CA ASN A 189 16.84 1.93 -17.52
C ASN A 189 17.10 1.74 -19.01
N TYR A 190 17.57 0.57 -19.45
CA TYR A 190 17.76 0.27 -20.86
C TYR A 190 16.50 -0.35 -21.48
N HIS A 191 15.41 -0.48 -20.70
CA HIS A 191 14.18 -1.12 -21.12
C HIS A 191 12.97 -0.28 -20.77
N ASN A 192 12.17 0.13 -21.75
CA ASN A 192 10.99 0.97 -21.52
C ASN A 192 9.86 0.25 -20.80
N PHE A 193 9.79 -1.08 -20.86
CA PHE A 193 8.85 -1.83 -20.03
C PHE A 193 9.19 -1.66 -18.54
N GLN A 194 10.45 -1.84 -18.14
CA GLN A 194 10.91 -1.75 -16.74
C GLN A 194 11.22 -0.33 -16.26
N ASN A 195 11.46 0.64 -17.15
CA ASN A 195 11.76 2.01 -16.75
C ASN A 195 10.56 2.96 -16.83
N SER A 196 9.43 2.52 -17.38
CA SER A 196 8.22 3.34 -17.40
C SER A 196 7.80 3.65 -15.97
N ARG A 197 7.61 4.94 -15.64
CA ARG A 197 7.10 5.35 -14.31
C ARG A 197 5.73 4.75 -13.94
N ARG A 198 5.02 4.24 -14.94
CA ARG A 198 3.67 3.65 -14.82
C ARG A 198 3.69 2.22 -14.29
N VAL A 199 4.87 1.64 -14.09
CA VAL A 199 5.02 0.27 -13.62
C VAL A 199 5.80 0.22 -12.31
N ILE A 200 5.64 -0.89 -11.59
CA ILE A 200 6.37 -1.24 -10.39
C ILE A 200 7.43 -2.25 -10.80
N THR A 201 8.69 -1.82 -10.82
CA THR A 201 9.82 -2.69 -11.22
C THR A 201 10.45 -3.33 -10.00
N VAL A 202 10.54 -4.66 -10.02
CA VAL A 202 10.86 -5.48 -8.84
C VAL A 202 12.19 -6.21 -9.02
N ALA A 203 13.17 -5.86 -8.18
CA ALA A 203 14.45 -6.56 -8.09
C ALA A 203 14.36 -7.83 -7.21
N ALA A 204 15.41 -8.66 -7.24
CA ALA A 204 15.45 -9.92 -6.50
C ALA A 204 16.53 -9.94 -5.42
N ALA A 205 16.12 -10.20 -4.18
CA ALA A 205 17.00 -10.52 -3.06
C ALA A 205 17.12 -12.05 -2.85
N ASN A 206 18.23 -12.46 -2.23
CA ASN A 206 18.46 -13.80 -1.72
C ASN A 206 17.71 -14.00 -0.39
N ALA A 207 17.63 -15.25 0.07
CA ALA A 207 17.00 -15.60 1.35
C ALA A 207 17.69 -14.97 2.58
N ASP A 208 18.93 -14.50 2.44
CA ASP A 208 19.68 -13.79 3.49
C ASP A 208 19.58 -12.25 3.37
N GLY A 209 18.77 -11.74 2.44
CA GLY A 209 18.55 -10.32 2.22
C GLY A 209 19.62 -9.63 1.37
N THR A 210 20.69 -10.34 0.97
CA THR A 210 21.67 -9.83 0.00
C THR A 210 21.09 -9.80 -1.41
N ILE A 211 21.65 -8.99 -2.30
CA ILE A 211 21.19 -8.92 -3.69
C ILE A 211 21.45 -10.24 -4.44
N SER A 212 20.49 -10.71 -5.21
CA SER A 212 20.71 -11.86 -6.11
C SER A 212 21.72 -11.49 -7.20
N GLY A 213 22.71 -12.35 -7.43
CA GLY A 213 23.80 -12.09 -8.40
C GLY A 213 23.36 -11.94 -9.86
N TYR A 214 22.13 -12.34 -10.21
CA TYR A 214 21.53 -12.14 -11.52
C TYR A 214 20.67 -10.86 -11.60
N SER A 215 20.23 -10.30 -10.46
CA SER A 215 19.22 -9.24 -10.43
C SER A 215 19.75 -7.99 -11.14
N THR A 216 19.09 -7.61 -12.23
CA THR A 216 19.46 -6.46 -13.05
C THR A 216 19.30 -5.18 -12.21
N PRO A 217 20.35 -4.37 -12.07
CA PRO A 217 20.28 -3.11 -11.32
C PRO A 217 19.65 -2.00 -12.17
N GLY A 218 19.26 -0.89 -11.55
CA GLY A 218 18.87 0.32 -12.25
C GLY A 218 18.07 1.29 -11.40
N ALA A 219 17.98 2.52 -11.88
CA ALA A 219 17.37 3.61 -11.11
C ALA A 219 15.83 3.59 -11.12
N SER A 220 15.23 2.74 -11.97
CA SER A 220 13.78 2.60 -12.09
C SER A 220 13.19 1.51 -11.18
N ILE A 221 14.04 0.77 -10.45
CA ILE A 221 13.58 -0.24 -9.49
C ILE A 221 12.85 0.49 -8.36
N LEU A 222 11.62 0.06 -8.07
CA LEU A 222 10.86 0.62 -6.96
C LEU A 222 11.16 -0.14 -5.67
N VAL A 223 11.04 -1.46 -5.70
CA VAL A 223 11.25 -2.34 -4.54
C VAL A 223 11.90 -3.65 -4.99
N SER A 224 12.20 -4.51 -4.03
CA SER A 224 12.67 -5.88 -4.24
C SER A 224 11.75 -6.89 -3.57
N GLY A 225 11.67 -8.08 -4.16
CA GLY A 225 11.11 -9.28 -3.55
C GLY A 225 12.15 -10.38 -3.48
N PHE A 226 11.78 -11.55 -2.98
CA PHE A 226 12.69 -12.69 -2.95
C PHE A 226 12.76 -13.40 -4.30
N GLY A 227 13.98 -13.68 -4.78
CA GLY A 227 14.23 -14.45 -5.99
C GLY A 227 15.16 -15.66 -5.83
N SER A 228 16.00 -15.68 -4.78
CA SER A 228 16.95 -16.72 -4.28
C SER A 228 17.53 -17.80 -5.23
N PRO A 229 18.88 -17.93 -5.32
CA PRO A 229 19.55 -19.11 -5.86
C PRO A 229 20.46 -19.90 -4.85
N ILE A 230 20.07 -20.11 -3.58
CA ILE A 230 20.42 -21.20 -2.58
C ILE A 230 20.62 -20.62 -1.14
N ARG A 231 20.23 -21.25 -0.01
CA ARG A 231 19.46 -22.50 0.27
C ARG A 231 18.08 -22.12 0.83
N GLY A 232 17.05 -22.69 0.23
CA GLY A 232 15.66 -22.25 0.35
C GLY A 232 15.29 -21.59 -0.97
N THR A 233 14.89 -22.41 -1.90
CA THR A 233 14.39 -22.04 -3.23
C THR A 233 12.91 -21.67 -3.13
N VAL A 234 12.34 -20.96 -4.11
CA VAL A 234 10.92 -20.60 -4.06
C VAL A 234 10.08 -21.82 -4.44
N VAL A 235 9.27 -22.28 -3.47
CA VAL A 235 8.31 -23.36 -3.68
C VAL A 235 7.01 -22.78 -4.22
N THR A 236 6.54 -23.31 -5.34
CA THR A 236 5.31 -22.89 -6.01
C THR A 236 4.76 -24.03 -6.89
N THR A 237 3.60 -23.82 -7.50
CA THR A 237 2.99 -24.75 -8.44
C THR A 237 3.87 -24.99 -9.67
N ASP A 238 3.71 -26.16 -10.27
CA ASP A 238 4.25 -26.52 -11.56
C ASP A 238 3.11 -27.02 -12.44
N ARG A 239 3.41 -27.36 -13.70
CA ARG A 239 2.43 -28.07 -14.51
C ARG A 239 2.22 -29.49 -14.01
N ARG A 240 1.01 -30.01 -14.21
CA ARG A 240 0.69 -31.36 -13.76
C ARG A 240 1.37 -32.45 -14.58
N GLY A 241 1.72 -33.54 -13.92
CA GLY A 241 2.15 -34.79 -14.51
C GLY A 241 3.47 -34.67 -15.28
N THR A 242 3.47 -35.12 -16.53
CA THR A 242 4.68 -35.13 -17.38
C THR A 242 4.95 -33.81 -18.08
N ASP A 243 4.03 -32.85 -17.95
CA ASP A 243 4.15 -31.51 -18.53
C ASP A 243 4.90 -30.56 -17.59
N GLY A 244 5.03 -30.92 -16.31
CA GLY A 244 5.87 -30.22 -15.32
C GLY A 244 7.34 -30.65 -15.37
N ASP A 245 8.18 -29.83 -14.75
CA ASP A 245 9.58 -30.13 -14.47
C ASP A 245 9.72 -31.19 -13.35
N ASP A 246 8.75 -31.27 -12.43
CA ASP A 246 8.71 -32.23 -11.33
C ASP A 246 7.38 -33.02 -11.31
N PRO A 247 7.41 -34.36 -11.14
CA PRO A 247 6.21 -35.20 -11.14
C PRO A 247 5.29 -35.01 -9.94
N SER A 248 5.67 -34.18 -8.95
CA SER A 248 4.80 -33.79 -7.84
C SER A 248 3.84 -32.66 -8.18
N ASP A 249 3.94 -32.06 -9.37
CA ASP A 249 3.19 -30.88 -9.81
C ASP A 249 3.61 -29.60 -9.08
N TYR A 250 4.76 -29.60 -8.40
CA TYR A 250 5.32 -28.43 -7.70
C TYR A 250 6.79 -28.22 -8.01
N ARG A 251 7.18 -26.95 -8.14
CA ARG A 251 8.58 -26.56 -8.24
C ARG A 251 9.15 -26.31 -6.88
N TYR A 252 10.29 -26.94 -6.61
CA TYR A 252 11.08 -26.67 -5.42
C TYR A 252 12.26 -25.76 -5.70
N ASN A 253 12.44 -25.25 -6.91
CA ASN A 253 13.64 -24.50 -7.31
C ASN A 253 13.36 -23.26 -8.18
N PHE A 254 12.13 -22.75 -8.15
CA PHE A 254 11.79 -21.53 -8.88
C PHE A 254 12.61 -20.35 -8.33
N ASN A 255 13.09 -19.49 -9.22
CA ASN A 255 14.02 -18.43 -8.89
C ASN A 255 14.00 -17.32 -9.96
N GLY A 256 14.79 -16.28 -9.74
CA GLY A 256 14.91 -15.12 -10.64
C GLY A 256 14.09 -13.94 -10.15
N THR A 257 14.20 -12.80 -10.83
CA THR A 257 13.26 -11.68 -10.63
C THR A 257 11.81 -12.08 -10.96
N SER A 258 11.64 -13.16 -11.73
CA SER A 258 10.35 -13.79 -12.01
C SER A 258 9.67 -14.42 -10.80
N ALA A 259 10.42 -14.71 -9.72
CA ALA A 259 9.85 -15.12 -8.44
C ALA A 259 9.55 -13.92 -7.53
N ALA A 260 10.30 -12.83 -7.68
CA ALA A 260 10.15 -11.62 -6.87
C ALA A 260 8.93 -10.79 -7.26
N ALA A 261 8.73 -10.54 -8.56
CA ALA A 261 7.60 -9.76 -9.09
C ALA A 261 6.21 -10.29 -8.68
N PRO A 262 5.91 -11.60 -8.76
CA PRO A 262 4.62 -12.13 -8.30
C PRO A 262 4.42 -11.99 -6.79
N MET A 263 5.48 -12.02 -5.97
CA MET A 263 5.33 -11.77 -4.53
C MET A 263 4.82 -10.35 -4.27
N VAL A 264 5.41 -9.36 -4.95
CA VAL A 264 4.95 -7.96 -4.86
C VAL A 264 3.53 -7.81 -5.41
N SER A 265 3.18 -8.53 -6.48
CA SER A 265 1.81 -8.53 -7.02
C SER A 265 0.80 -9.05 -6.00
N GLY A 266 1.14 -10.09 -5.23
CA GLY A 266 0.33 -10.59 -4.13
C GLY A 266 0.20 -9.58 -2.98
N VAL A 267 1.29 -8.92 -2.59
CA VAL A 267 1.24 -7.86 -1.56
C VAL A 267 0.32 -6.72 -1.98
N ILE A 268 0.38 -6.29 -3.24
CA ILE A 268 -0.54 -5.27 -3.76
C ILE A 268 -2.00 -5.75 -3.69
N ALA A 269 -2.27 -7.02 -3.95
CA ALA A 269 -3.63 -7.55 -3.81
C ALA A 269 -4.13 -7.50 -2.35
N LEU A 270 -3.27 -7.73 -1.37
CA LEU A 270 -3.60 -7.55 0.05
C LEU A 270 -3.88 -6.08 0.37
N MET A 271 -3.04 -5.16 -0.12
CA MET A 271 -3.23 -3.71 0.05
C MET A 271 -4.58 -3.25 -0.55
N LEU A 272 -4.96 -3.78 -1.71
CA LEU A 272 -6.20 -3.41 -2.39
C LEU A 272 -7.46 -4.00 -1.77
N GLU A 273 -7.35 -5.14 -1.07
CA GLU A 273 -8.43 -5.63 -0.22
C GLU A 273 -8.62 -4.71 1.01
N ALA A 274 -7.52 -4.30 1.64
CA ALA A 274 -7.52 -3.37 2.77
C ALA A 274 -8.06 -1.98 2.39
N ASN A 275 -7.68 -1.48 1.20
CA ASN A 275 -8.15 -0.20 0.69
C ASN A 275 -8.33 -0.23 -0.83
N SER A 276 -9.56 -0.45 -1.26
CA SER A 276 -9.91 -0.48 -2.69
C SER A 276 -9.85 0.89 -3.37
N ASN A 277 -9.71 2.01 -2.63
CA ASN A 277 -9.70 3.37 -3.19
C ASN A 277 -8.30 3.86 -3.57
N LEU A 278 -7.25 3.09 -3.28
CA LEU A 278 -5.88 3.45 -3.66
C LEU A 278 -5.76 3.59 -5.18
N GLY A 279 -5.24 4.74 -5.63
CA GLY A 279 -4.76 4.91 -6.99
C GLY A 279 -3.43 4.20 -7.23
N TYR A 280 -3.05 4.00 -8.48
CA TYR A 280 -1.83 3.25 -8.80
C TYR A 280 -0.56 3.93 -8.27
N ARG A 281 -0.56 5.27 -8.10
CA ARG A 281 0.57 6.02 -7.53
C ARG A 281 0.62 5.87 -6.01
N ASP A 282 -0.53 5.86 -5.33
CA ASP A 282 -0.60 5.55 -3.89
C ASP A 282 0.01 4.17 -3.59
N ILE A 283 -0.28 3.17 -4.44
CA ILE A 283 0.30 1.82 -4.31
C ILE A 283 1.83 1.88 -4.43
N GLN A 284 2.36 2.64 -5.40
CA GLN A 284 3.81 2.79 -5.56
C GLN A 284 4.45 3.47 -4.34
N GLU A 285 3.80 4.51 -3.81
CA GLU A 285 4.29 5.24 -2.65
C GLU A 285 4.27 4.41 -1.37
N ILE A 286 3.16 3.72 -1.08
CA ILE A 286 3.08 2.82 0.07
C ILE A 286 4.18 1.75 -0.02
N LEU A 287 4.42 1.16 -1.19
CA LEU A 287 5.50 0.18 -1.37
C LEU A 287 6.88 0.79 -1.09
N ALA A 288 7.13 2.03 -1.50
CA ALA A 288 8.38 2.72 -1.21
C ALA A 288 8.56 2.99 0.30
N TYR A 289 7.51 3.45 0.98
CA TYR A 289 7.57 3.86 2.39
C TYR A 289 7.53 2.67 3.36
N SER A 290 6.97 1.53 2.95
CA SER A 290 6.91 0.31 3.76
C SER A 290 8.11 -0.62 3.57
N ALA A 291 8.92 -0.42 2.52
CA ALA A 291 10.04 -1.29 2.22
C ALA A 291 11.13 -1.29 3.31
N ARG A 292 11.70 -2.48 3.56
CA ARG A 292 12.74 -2.70 4.57
C ARG A 292 14.14 -2.65 3.96
N GLN A 293 15.06 -1.98 4.64
CA GLN A 293 16.46 -1.98 4.24
C GLN A 293 17.13 -3.31 4.61
N THR A 294 17.45 -4.14 3.62
CA THR A 294 18.27 -5.34 3.78
C THR A 294 19.73 -5.08 3.38
N ASP A 295 20.65 -5.96 3.79
CA ASP A 295 22.08 -5.84 3.46
C ASP A 295 22.64 -4.42 3.71
N ARG A 296 22.38 -3.86 4.91
CA ARG A 296 22.67 -2.44 5.24
C ARG A 296 24.13 -2.03 5.09
N ALA A 297 25.06 -2.98 5.10
CA ALA A 297 26.47 -2.73 4.87
C ALA A 297 26.83 -2.54 3.38
N ASN A 298 25.88 -2.80 2.46
CA ASN A 298 26.06 -2.61 1.04
C ASN A 298 26.31 -1.14 0.72
N SER A 299 27.40 -0.86 0.01
CA SER A 299 27.77 0.51 -0.37
C SER A 299 26.86 1.14 -1.42
N GLY A 300 25.89 0.40 -1.95
CA GLY A 300 24.91 0.89 -2.91
C GLY A 300 23.65 1.48 -2.29
N TRP A 301 23.60 1.60 -0.96
CA TRP A 301 22.54 2.32 -0.24
C TRP A 301 22.87 3.80 -0.12
N GLU A 302 21.86 4.62 -0.39
CA GLU A 302 21.87 6.07 -0.23
C GLU A 302 20.64 6.50 0.57
N THR A 303 20.64 7.74 1.05
CA THR A 303 19.45 8.38 1.63
C THR A 303 19.12 9.56 0.74
N ASN A 304 17.87 9.64 0.27
CA ASN A 304 17.43 10.73 -0.59
C ASN A 304 17.06 11.99 0.21
N GLY A 305 16.58 13.02 -0.48
CA GLY A 305 16.28 14.34 0.09
C GLY A 305 14.91 14.50 0.76
N ALA A 306 14.06 13.47 0.74
CA ALA A 306 12.74 13.55 1.36
C ALA A 306 12.81 13.81 2.87
N THR A 307 11.70 14.24 3.47
CA THR A 307 11.67 14.66 4.89
C THR A 307 10.59 13.98 5.73
N ASN A 308 9.71 13.20 5.10
CA ASN A 308 8.48 12.68 5.69
C ASN A 308 8.51 11.19 6.05
N TRP A 309 9.66 10.51 5.94
CA TRP A 309 9.79 9.08 6.26
C TRP A 309 10.77 8.82 7.41
N ASN A 310 10.29 8.24 8.52
CA ASN A 310 11.11 7.97 9.71
C ASN A 310 11.95 9.20 10.12
N GLY A 311 11.33 10.38 10.05
CA GLY A 311 11.91 11.69 10.33
C GLY A 311 12.94 12.21 9.33
N GLY A 312 13.02 11.67 8.11
CA GLY A 312 13.94 12.17 7.07
C GLY A 312 13.77 11.46 5.73
N GLY A 313 14.87 11.34 4.97
CA GLY A 313 14.84 10.74 3.63
C GLY A 313 14.69 9.23 3.64
N LEU A 314 14.15 8.69 2.56
CA LEU A 314 14.06 7.25 2.33
C LEU A 314 15.44 6.68 2.02
N HIS A 315 15.66 5.40 2.39
CA HIS A 315 16.81 4.66 1.86
C HIS A 315 16.50 4.22 0.44
N VAL A 316 17.48 4.33 -0.46
CA VAL A 316 17.31 3.94 -1.86
C VAL A 316 18.58 3.31 -2.43
N SER A 317 18.42 2.41 -3.40
CA SER A 317 19.51 1.70 -4.05
C SER A 317 19.19 1.30 -5.49
N HIS A 318 20.15 1.43 -6.40
CA HIS A 318 20.04 0.85 -7.75
C HIS A 318 20.00 -0.69 -7.75
N ASN A 319 20.21 -1.36 -6.62
CA ASN A 319 20.11 -2.82 -6.51
C ASN A 319 18.76 -3.29 -5.94
N PHE A 320 18.15 -2.49 -5.06
CA PHE A 320 17.00 -2.90 -4.26
C PHE A 320 15.79 -1.97 -4.38
N GLY A 321 15.91 -0.84 -5.10
CA GLY A 321 14.95 0.26 -5.00
C GLY A 321 14.94 0.82 -3.58
N PHE A 322 13.76 1.02 -3.02
CA PHE A 322 13.53 1.35 -1.61
C PHE A 322 13.68 0.16 -0.66
N GLY A 323 14.00 -1.05 -1.15
CA GLY A 323 14.28 -2.20 -0.30
C GLY A 323 13.33 -3.38 -0.49
N LEU A 324 13.41 -4.32 0.44
CA LEU A 324 12.61 -5.54 0.40
C LEU A 324 11.17 -5.22 0.82
N VAL A 325 10.19 -5.65 0.04
CA VAL A 325 8.77 -5.48 0.38
C VAL A 325 8.45 -6.07 1.76
N ASP A 326 7.60 -5.38 2.51
CA ASP A 326 7.05 -5.82 3.80
C ASP A 326 5.53 -5.76 3.70
N ALA A 327 4.89 -6.93 3.64
CA ALA A 327 3.45 -7.03 3.43
C ALA A 327 2.65 -6.44 4.59
N HIS A 328 3.11 -6.63 5.83
CA HIS A 328 2.49 -6.04 7.01
C HIS A 328 2.51 -4.53 6.95
N ALA A 329 3.69 -3.93 6.82
CA ALA A 329 3.81 -2.48 6.80
C ALA A 329 3.06 -1.85 5.61
N ALA A 330 3.08 -2.49 4.44
CA ALA A 330 2.35 -2.02 3.26
C ALA A 330 0.82 -2.05 3.48
N VAL A 331 0.29 -3.15 4.03
CA VAL A 331 -1.15 -3.29 4.29
C VAL A 331 -1.61 -2.34 5.39
N ARG A 332 -0.86 -2.19 6.48
CA ARG A 332 -1.21 -1.25 7.56
C ARG A 332 -1.22 0.20 7.09
N LEU A 333 -0.25 0.60 6.26
CA LEU A 333 -0.29 1.93 5.65
C LEU A 333 -1.47 2.09 4.68
N ALA A 334 -1.86 1.03 3.95
CA ALA A 334 -3.03 1.07 3.08
C ALA A 334 -4.34 1.34 3.85
N GLU A 335 -4.52 0.75 5.04
CA GLU A 335 -5.71 0.93 5.90
C GLU A 335 -5.92 2.40 6.31
N THR A 336 -4.82 3.12 6.54
CA THR A 336 -4.83 4.52 7.02
C THR A 336 -4.56 5.53 5.91
N TRP A 337 -4.38 5.07 4.67
CA TRP A 337 -4.05 5.94 3.54
C TRP A 337 -5.22 6.83 3.14
N GLN A 338 -5.00 8.14 3.12
CA GLN A 338 -6.05 9.13 2.89
C GLN A 338 -6.02 9.78 1.50
N SER A 339 -4.92 9.67 0.75
CA SER A 339 -4.83 10.21 -0.60
C SER A 339 -5.42 9.27 -1.65
N SER A 340 -5.62 9.82 -2.85
CA SER A 340 -6.07 9.09 -4.03
C SER A 340 -5.28 9.60 -5.24
N SER A 341 -3.97 9.37 -5.22
CA SER A 341 -3.03 9.76 -6.26
C SER A 341 -3.12 8.80 -7.46
N ARG A 342 -3.56 9.35 -8.59
CA ARG A 342 -3.92 8.63 -9.82
C ARG A 342 -3.45 9.39 -11.06
N TRP A 343 -3.82 8.93 -12.25
CA TRP A 343 -3.32 9.54 -13.49
C TRP A 343 -3.84 10.96 -13.72
N ASP A 344 -5.13 11.23 -13.42
CA ASP A 344 -5.78 12.50 -13.77
C ASP A 344 -5.38 13.68 -12.88
N ASN A 345 -4.79 13.40 -11.70
CA ASN A 345 -4.28 14.38 -10.75
C ASN A 345 -2.74 14.39 -10.63
N GLU A 346 -2.02 13.62 -11.45
CA GLU A 346 -0.54 13.71 -11.57
C GLU A 346 -0.15 15.13 -12.02
N TYR A 347 0.62 15.82 -11.18
CA TYR A 347 1.24 17.09 -11.53
C TYR A 347 2.60 16.83 -12.19
N SER A 348 3.00 17.69 -13.14
CA SER A 348 4.27 17.50 -13.84
C SER A 348 4.93 18.80 -14.27
N ILE A 349 6.26 18.77 -14.27
CA ILE A 349 7.12 19.86 -14.75
C ILE A 349 8.07 19.30 -15.82
N SER A 350 8.04 19.89 -17.02
CA SER A 350 8.91 19.50 -18.13
C SER A 350 9.78 20.67 -18.58
N GLN A 351 11.09 20.45 -18.64
CA GLN A 351 12.06 21.41 -19.17
C GLN A 351 13.08 20.74 -20.07
N SER A 352 13.55 21.44 -21.10
CA SER A 352 14.55 20.91 -22.03
C SER A 352 15.76 21.82 -22.17
N ARG A 353 16.92 21.21 -22.40
CA ARG A 353 18.18 21.93 -22.61
C ARG A 353 18.92 21.41 -23.82
N LEU A 354 19.15 22.30 -24.78
CA LEU A 354 20.11 22.08 -25.86
C LEU A 354 21.52 22.30 -25.32
N VAL A 355 22.42 21.35 -25.59
CA VAL A 355 23.78 21.36 -25.05
C VAL A 355 24.80 21.44 -26.18
N ASN A 356 24.76 20.50 -27.13
CA ASN A 356 25.70 20.38 -28.26
C ASN A 356 27.18 20.50 -27.84
N ARG A 357 27.58 19.73 -26.83
CA ARG A 357 28.97 19.73 -26.33
C ARG A 357 29.60 18.35 -26.47
N LEU A 358 30.87 18.36 -26.90
CA LEU A 358 31.71 17.17 -26.90
C LEU A 358 31.87 16.64 -25.47
N ILE A 359 31.73 15.32 -25.33
CA ILE A 359 32.05 14.59 -24.11
C ILE A 359 33.57 14.38 -24.10
N PRO A 360 34.29 14.84 -23.07
CA PRO A 360 35.73 14.65 -22.98
C PRO A 360 36.10 13.17 -22.91
N ASP A 361 36.99 12.74 -23.81
CA ASP A 361 37.51 11.38 -23.91
C ASP A 361 38.25 10.95 -22.64
N ASN A 362 38.03 9.71 -22.18
CA ASN A 362 38.66 9.11 -21.00
C ASN A 362 38.79 10.06 -19.80
N ASN A 363 37.69 10.70 -19.42
CA ASN A 363 37.65 11.77 -18.44
C ASN A 363 36.64 11.49 -17.32
N ALA A 364 37.16 11.29 -16.11
CA ALA A 364 36.33 11.01 -14.92
C ALA A 364 35.44 12.17 -14.47
N THR A 365 35.68 13.40 -14.94
CA THR A 365 34.84 14.58 -14.64
C THR A 365 33.72 14.76 -15.66
N GLY A 366 34.00 14.44 -16.93
CA GLY A 366 33.04 14.54 -18.02
C GLY A 366 32.58 15.97 -18.29
N ILE A 367 31.31 16.13 -18.68
CA ILE A 367 30.62 17.41 -18.82
C ILE A 367 29.36 17.42 -17.97
N SER A 368 28.99 18.62 -17.50
CA SER A 368 27.71 18.86 -16.84
C SER A 368 26.81 19.83 -17.61
N SER A 369 25.51 19.67 -17.40
CA SER A 369 24.44 20.53 -17.92
C SER A 369 23.34 20.62 -16.86
N THR A 370 22.81 21.81 -16.59
CA THR A 370 21.89 22.05 -15.46
C THR A 370 20.52 22.54 -15.94
N ILE A 371 19.44 22.24 -15.25
CA ILE A 371 18.12 22.82 -15.50
C ILE A 371 17.63 23.37 -14.17
N ALA A 372 17.27 24.66 -14.14
CA ALA A 372 16.70 25.28 -12.94
C ALA A 372 15.18 25.10 -12.96
N VAL A 373 14.66 24.45 -11.93
CA VAL A 373 13.24 24.14 -11.77
C VAL A 373 12.67 24.94 -10.60
N GLY A 374 11.44 25.44 -10.74
CA GLY A 374 10.72 26.07 -9.62
C GLY A 374 10.09 25.00 -8.72
N GLY A 375 9.70 25.36 -7.49
CA GLY A 375 8.96 24.46 -6.60
C GLY A 375 7.51 24.25 -7.00
N GLY A 376 6.74 23.62 -6.10
CA GLY A 376 5.33 23.30 -6.31
C GLY A 376 5.06 21.86 -6.74
N LEU A 377 6.03 20.97 -6.63
CA LEU A 377 5.87 19.55 -6.95
C LEU A 377 6.67 18.72 -5.96
N ASP A 378 5.98 17.80 -5.30
CA ASP A 378 6.55 16.72 -4.50
C ASP A 378 6.69 15.50 -5.41
N ILE A 379 7.90 14.97 -5.51
CA ILE A 379 8.28 14.06 -6.59
C ILE A 379 7.90 12.62 -6.26
N ASP A 380 7.30 11.93 -7.23
CA ASP A 380 7.23 10.46 -7.25
C ASP A 380 8.34 9.91 -8.14
N SER A 381 8.44 10.45 -9.36
CA SER A 381 9.32 9.91 -10.39
C SER A 381 9.89 10.98 -11.32
N VAL A 382 11.07 10.69 -11.84
CA VAL A 382 11.78 11.56 -12.78
C VAL A 382 12.09 10.80 -14.05
N GLU A 383 11.79 11.40 -15.20
CA GLU A 383 12.20 10.89 -16.52
C GLU A 383 13.19 11.85 -17.20
N VAL A 384 14.22 11.29 -17.85
CA VAL A 384 15.22 12.02 -18.64
C VAL A 384 15.20 11.50 -20.07
N ALA A 385 14.63 12.28 -21.00
CA ALA A 385 14.75 11.99 -22.43
C ALA A 385 16.14 12.44 -22.92
N LEU A 386 17.02 11.47 -23.17
CA LEU A 386 18.42 11.69 -23.52
C LEU A 386 18.62 11.60 -25.03
N ASN A 387 19.29 12.61 -25.60
CA ASN A 387 19.77 12.60 -26.97
C ASN A 387 21.30 12.79 -26.96
N LEU A 388 22.01 11.68 -27.11
CA LEU A 388 23.46 11.60 -27.01
C LEU A 388 23.99 10.75 -28.17
N THR A 389 24.94 11.31 -28.93
CA THR A 389 25.64 10.59 -30.00
C THR A 389 26.95 10.05 -29.48
N HIS A 390 27.22 8.75 -29.63
CA HIS A 390 28.51 8.15 -29.24
C HIS A 390 28.76 6.86 -30.01
N PRO A 391 29.95 6.67 -30.63
CA PRO A 391 30.25 5.42 -31.34
C PRO A 391 30.38 4.22 -30.39
N TRP A 392 30.67 4.46 -29.10
CA TRP A 392 30.85 3.40 -28.10
C TRP A 392 30.07 3.68 -26.81
N ARG A 393 28.75 3.52 -26.82
CA ARG A 393 27.90 3.87 -25.65
C ARG A 393 28.25 3.09 -24.38
N GLY A 394 28.88 1.91 -24.49
CA GLY A 394 29.38 1.13 -23.36
C GLY A 394 30.47 1.82 -22.51
N ASN A 395 31.01 2.96 -22.95
CA ASN A 395 31.98 3.73 -22.18
C ASN A 395 31.34 4.77 -21.24
N LEU A 396 30.05 5.03 -21.45
CA LEU A 396 29.38 6.17 -20.84
C LEU A 396 28.89 5.87 -19.43
N VAL A 397 29.02 6.88 -18.57
CA VAL A 397 28.26 6.98 -17.32
C VAL A 397 27.48 8.28 -17.34
N VAL A 398 26.18 8.19 -17.07
CA VAL A 398 25.28 9.35 -16.98
C VAL A 398 24.63 9.36 -15.60
N THR A 399 24.80 10.46 -14.87
CA THR A 399 24.13 10.69 -13.58
C THR A 399 23.28 11.94 -13.63
N LEU A 400 22.23 11.96 -12.82
CA LEU A 400 21.42 13.15 -12.55
C LEU A 400 21.54 13.44 -11.05
N ALA A 401 21.75 14.70 -10.68
CA ALA A 401 21.73 15.15 -9.29
C ALA A 401 20.56 16.11 -9.07
N SER A 402 19.82 15.91 -7.98
CA SER A 402 18.74 16.78 -7.54
C SER A 402 19.28 17.97 -6.71
N PRO A 403 18.46 19.01 -6.48
CA PRO A 403 18.81 20.14 -5.63
C PRO A 403 19.15 19.74 -4.19
N ASP A 404 18.53 18.69 -3.67
CA ASP A 404 18.73 18.19 -2.30
C ASP A 404 19.99 17.30 -2.16
N GLY A 405 20.67 17.03 -3.28
CA GLY A 405 21.96 16.34 -3.30
C GLY A 405 21.88 14.84 -3.59
N THR A 406 20.70 14.29 -3.84
CA THR A 406 20.51 12.92 -4.31
C THR A 406 21.10 12.78 -5.71
N GLU A 407 21.94 11.75 -5.93
CA GLU A 407 22.51 11.46 -7.25
C GLU A 407 22.03 10.09 -7.75
N SER A 408 21.41 10.04 -8.93
CA SER A 408 20.98 8.79 -9.55
C SER A 408 21.78 8.46 -10.80
N VAL A 409 22.25 7.21 -10.89
CA VAL A 409 22.94 6.66 -12.06
C VAL A 409 21.93 6.16 -13.10
N LEU A 410 21.79 6.90 -14.20
CA LEU A 410 20.83 6.60 -15.27
C LEU A 410 21.42 5.68 -16.36
N VAL A 411 22.71 5.83 -16.65
CA VAL A 411 23.46 4.97 -17.57
C VAL A 411 24.78 4.59 -16.91
N ASN A 412 25.12 3.31 -16.94
CA ASN A 412 26.38 2.79 -16.43
C ASN A 412 26.95 1.72 -17.37
N ARG A 413 27.82 2.17 -18.28
CA ARG A 413 28.64 1.32 -19.16
C ARG A 413 27.87 0.14 -19.80
N PRO A 414 26.79 0.41 -20.56
CA PRO A 414 25.91 -0.63 -21.13
C PRO A 414 26.65 -1.83 -21.73
N GLY A 415 26.11 -3.03 -21.48
CA GLY A 415 26.64 -4.28 -22.03
C GLY A 415 28.03 -4.65 -21.54
N ASN A 416 28.39 -4.19 -20.34
CA ASN A 416 29.73 -4.31 -19.77
C ASN A 416 30.80 -3.79 -20.75
N ARG A 417 30.57 -2.57 -21.27
CA ARG A 417 31.39 -1.88 -22.29
C ARG A 417 31.16 -2.37 -23.72
N LEU A 418 29.91 -2.68 -24.05
CA LEU A 418 29.53 -3.12 -25.38
C LEU A 418 29.83 -2.06 -26.46
N ASP A 419 30.31 -2.56 -27.58
CA ASP A 419 30.52 -1.83 -28.84
C ASP A 419 29.39 -2.17 -29.80
N ASP A 420 28.53 -1.21 -30.10
CA ASP A 420 27.52 -1.37 -31.15
C ASP A 420 27.41 -0.20 -32.11
N GLY A 421 28.24 0.84 -31.98
CA GLY A 421 28.15 2.00 -32.87
C GLY A 421 26.85 2.80 -32.72
N LYS A 422 26.08 2.62 -31.63
CA LYS A 422 24.75 3.21 -31.49
C LYS A 422 24.71 4.39 -30.53
N ASP A 423 23.92 5.38 -30.93
CA ASP A 423 23.54 6.53 -30.10
C ASP A 423 22.61 6.11 -28.95
N ILE A 424 22.48 6.99 -27.96
CA ILE A 424 21.42 6.90 -26.95
C ILE A 424 20.37 7.97 -27.30
N LEU A 425 19.27 7.49 -27.87
CA LEU A 425 18.02 8.24 -28.05
C LEU A 425 16.92 7.47 -27.31
N PHE A 426 16.77 7.77 -26.02
CA PHE A 426 15.95 6.98 -25.11
C PHE A 426 15.51 7.80 -23.91
N THR A 427 14.34 7.47 -23.36
CA THR A 427 13.86 8.05 -22.11
C THR A 427 14.26 7.13 -20.96
N LEU A 428 15.05 7.66 -20.04
CA LEU A 428 15.50 6.99 -18.82
C LEU A 428 14.63 7.45 -17.66
N SER A 429 14.60 6.73 -16.55
CA SER A 429 13.86 7.17 -15.36
C SER A 429 14.63 6.96 -14.06
N SER A 430 14.13 7.57 -12.98
CA SER A 430 14.55 7.25 -11.63
C SER A 430 13.44 7.46 -10.62
N THR A 431 13.34 6.53 -9.68
CA THR A 431 12.52 6.61 -8.45
C THR A 431 13.28 7.21 -7.28
N HIS A 432 14.58 7.51 -7.40
CA HIS A 432 15.43 7.83 -6.25
C HIS A 432 15.09 9.16 -5.56
N TYR A 433 14.36 10.03 -6.25
CA TYR A 433 13.99 11.35 -5.78
C TYR A 433 12.61 11.38 -5.11
N TRP A 434 12.02 10.21 -4.83
CA TRP A 434 10.68 10.12 -4.25
C TRP A 434 10.57 10.89 -2.94
N GLY A 435 9.58 11.77 -2.82
CA GLY A 435 9.34 12.65 -1.68
C GLY A 435 10.22 13.91 -1.64
N GLU A 436 11.08 14.15 -2.62
CA GLU A 436 11.83 15.41 -2.74
C GLU A 436 10.99 16.53 -3.35
N ASN A 437 11.31 17.77 -3.00
CA ASN A 437 10.73 18.94 -3.66
C ASN A 437 11.46 19.24 -4.97
N SER A 438 10.71 19.64 -5.99
CA SER A 438 11.26 19.94 -7.32
C SER A 438 12.18 21.17 -7.41
N ALA A 439 12.15 22.09 -6.44
CA ALA A 439 12.79 23.39 -6.54
C ALA A 439 14.33 23.35 -6.55
N GLY A 440 14.94 23.93 -7.58
CA GLY A 440 16.38 24.21 -7.62
C GLY A 440 17.09 23.72 -8.88
N ASP A 441 18.41 23.53 -8.76
CA ASP A 441 19.28 23.17 -9.87
C ASP A 441 19.43 21.66 -10.04
N TRP A 442 18.82 21.11 -11.09
CA TRP A 442 18.97 19.72 -11.50
C TRP A 442 20.14 19.57 -12.46
N THR A 443 21.14 18.74 -12.14
CA THR A 443 22.38 18.66 -12.91
C THR A 443 22.60 17.27 -13.52
N LEU A 444 22.60 17.21 -14.85
CA LEU A 444 23.01 16.03 -15.61
C LEU A 444 24.54 16.03 -15.81
N ASN A 445 25.20 14.93 -15.44
CA ASN A 445 26.61 14.69 -15.68
C ASN A 445 26.81 13.53 -16.66
N VAL A 446 27.67 13.71 -17.66
CA VAL A 446 27.98 12.71 -18.68
C VAL A 446 29.50 12.52 -18.76
N ARG A 447 29.96 11.29 -18.52
CA ARG A 447 31.37 10.90 -18.50
C ARG A 447 31.65 9.82 -19.53
N ASP A 448 32.75 9.97 -20.25
CA ASP A 448 33.38 8.87 -20.97
C ASP A 448 34.57 8.35 -20.15
N LEU A 449 34.55 7.06 -19.80
CA LEU A 449 35.54 6.41 -18.94
C LEU A 449 36.48 5.45 -19.71
N ALA A 450 36.55 5.56 -21.03
CA ALA A 450 37.54 4.88 -21.85
C ALA A 450 38.06 5.83 -22.95
N GLY A 451 39.15 5.44 -23.61
CA GLY A 451 39.82 6.28 -24.61
C GLY A 451 39.39 5.95 -26.05
N GLN A 452 39.75 6.84 -26.98
CA GLN A 452 39.73 6.68 -28.46
C GLN A 452 38.40 6.97 -29.16
N ASP A 453 37.30 7.00 -28.42
CA ASP A 453 35.97 7.27 -28.93
C ASP A 453 35.46 8.56 -28.30
N VAL A 454 34.78 9.41 -29.08
CA VAL A 454 34.19 10.64 -28.56
C VAL A 454 32.78 10.80 -29.07
N GLY A 455 31.93 11.32 -28.19
CA GLY A 455 30.55 11.65 -28.52
C GLY A 455 30.16 13.07 -28.16
N VAL A 456 28.88 13.35 -28.33
CA VAL A 456 28.27 14.65 -28.12
C VAL A 456 27.01 14.46 -27.29
N LEU A 457 26.90 15.21 -26.19
CA LEU A 457 25.60 15.44 -25.55
C LEU A 457 24.88 16.50 -26.38
N ASN A 458 23.88 16.10 -27.16
CA ASN A 458 23.14 16.99 -28.05
C ASN A 458 22.10 17.78 -27.25
N SER A 459 21.20 17.07 -26.58
CA SER A 459 20.16 17.67 -25.74
C SER A 459 19.66 16.67 -24.70
N TRP A 460 18.96 17.19 -23.70
CA TRP A 460 18.19 16.37 -22.76
C TRP A 460 16.94 17.12 -22.30
N MET A 461 15.92 16.37 -21.91
CA MET A 461 14.69 16.88 -21.30
C MET A 461 14.53 16.24 -19.93
N LEU A 462 14.23 17.05 -18.92
CA LEU A 462 13.88 16.65 -17.57
C LEU A 462 12.35 16.72 -17.45
N ASN A 463 11.74 15.62 -17.03
CA ASN A 463 10.34 15.56 -16.65
C ASN A 463 10.24 15.09 -15.20
N LEU A 464 9.65 15.91 -14.35
CA LEU A 464 9.32 15.59 -12.96
C LEU A 464 7.83 15.30 -12.88
N TYR A 465 7.45 14.26 -12.14
CA TYR A 465 6.08 13.83 -11.92
C TYR A 465 5.85 13.56 -10.44
N GLY A 466 4.67 13.92 -9.95
CA GLY A 466 4.24 13.63 -8.59
C GLY A 466 3.02 14.45 -8.23
N ASP A 467 2.90 14.82 -6.97
CA ASP A 467 1.77 15.60 -6.47
C ASP A 467 2.08 17.10 -6.42
N LEU A 468 1.01 17.90 -6.47
CA LEU A 468 1.13 19.33 -6.22
C LEU A 468 1.51 19.52 -4.75
N GLU A 469 2.59 20.25 -4.52
CA GLU A 469 3.06 20.57 -3.16
C GLU A 469 1.93 21.16 -2.31
N SER A 470 1.79 20.62 -1.12
CA SER A 470 0.76 20.96 -0.15
C SER A 470 1.41 21.40 1.16
N ALA A 471 0.68 22.22 1.92
CA ALA A 471 1.06 22.49 3.31
C ALA A 471 0.66 21.33 4.23
N ASN A 472 -0.26 20.45 3.80
CA ASN A 472 -0.68 19.32 4.60
C ASN A 472 0.28 18.16 4.38
N ASP A 473 0.99 17.76 5.44
CA ASP A 473 2.00 16.71 5.38
C ASP A 473 1.55 15.43 6.10
N THR A 474 2.00 14.29 5.60
CA THR A 474 1.88 13.00 6.30
C THR A 474 3.27 12.45 6.61
N TYR A 475 3.60 12.38 7.89
CA TYR A 475 4.85 11.87 8.41
C TYR A 475 4.71 10.39 8.76
N ILE A 476 5.34 9.53 7.97
CA ILE A 476 5.21 8.07 8.09
C ILE A 476 6.33 7.51 8.94
N TYR A 477 5.97 6.73 9.96
CA TYR A 477 6.88 6.00 10.80
C TYR A 477 6.63 4.50 10.70
N THR A 478 7.70 3.74 10.54
CA THR A 478 7.67 2.28 10.48
C THR A 478 8.50 1.69 11.61
N ASN A 479 8.46 0.37 11.78
CA ASN A 479 9.37 -0.35 12.68
C ASN A 479 10.86 -0.04 12.42
N GLU A 480 11.24 0.44 11.22
CA GLU A 480 12.61 0.85 10.95
C GLU A 480 13.05 2.11 11.68
N PHE A 481 12.12 2.92 12.22
CA PHE A 481 12.46 4.09 13.02
C PHE A 481 13.38 3.72 14.20
N ALA A 482 13.27 2.50 14.72
CA ALA A 482 14.15 1.91 15.74
C ALA A 482 15.65 2.06 15.43
N ASN A 483 16.03 2.08 14.14
CA ASN A 483 17.42 2.15 13.69
C ASN A 483 18.04 3.55 13.73
N TYR A 484 17.25 4.59 14.03
CA TYR A 484 17.69 5.99 14.01
C TYR A 484 17.85 6.62 15.40
N SER A 485 18.07 5.80 16.43
CA SER A 485 18.23 6.24 17.82
C SER A 485 19.34 7.28 18.00
N ASP A 486 20.44 7.14 17.25
CA ASP A 486 21.61 8.04 17.27
C ASP A 486 21.49 9.25 16.32
N SER A 487 20.44 9.32 15.49
CA SER A 487 20.22 10.40 14.52
C SER A 487 19.30 11.47 15.10
N PHE A 488 19.88 12.44 15.81
CA PHE A 488 19.10 13.49 16.47
C PHE A 488 18.20 14.29 15.52
N SER A 489 18.67 14.56 14.28
CA SER A 489 17.88 15.30 13.29
C SER A 489 16.62 14.56 12.85
N ARG A 490 16.64 13.22 12.80
CA ARG A 490 15.47 12.40 12.46
C ARG A 490 14.44 12.28 13.57
N ARG A 491 14.74 12.82 14.75
CA ARG A 491 13.88 12.72 15.94
C ARG A 491 13.26 14.05 16.31
N ILE A 492 13.30 15.02 15.40
CA ILE A 492 12.63 16.31 15.56
C ILE A 492 11.72 16.47 14.35
N LEU A 493 10.42 16.50 14.61
CA LEU A 493 9.43 16.83 13.61
C LEU A 493 9.18 18.34 13.68
N ASN A 494 9.38 19.03 12.56
CA ASN A 494 9.07 20.44 12.43
C ASN A 494 8.18 20.65 11.21
N ASP A 495 6.97 21.10 11.47
CA ASP A 495 6.05 21.67 10.49
C ASP A 495 5.75 23.13 10.87
N THR A 496 5.35 23.95 9.89
CA THR A 496 5.01 25.37 10.06
C THR A 496 3.57 25.72 9.70
N SER A 497 2.86 24.88 8.95
CA SER A 497 1.47 25.12 8.56
C SER A 497 0.91 23.91 7.84
N GLY A 498 -0.35 23.58 8.07
CA GLY A 498 -0.97 22.45 7.38
C GLY A 498 -2.13 21.90 8.19
N VAL A 499 -2.65 20.78 7.71
CA VAL A 499 -3.34 19.79 8.54
C VAL A 499 -2.49 18.53 8.44
N ASP A 500 -1.75 18.26 9.49
CA ASP A 500 -0.61 17.37 9.44
C ASP A 500 -0.89 16.08 10.21
N THR A 501 -0.26 15.01 9.73
CA THR A 501 -0.55 13.65 10.20
C THR A 501 0.73 12.94 10.62
N ILE A 502 0.73 12.35 11.81
CA ILE A 502 1.70 11.31 12.18
C ILE A 502 1.06 9.95 11.89
N ASN A 503 1.56 9.23 10.90
CA ASN A 503 1.08 7.89 10.58
C ASN A 503 2.06 6.84 11.12
N ALA A 504 1.65 6.12 12.18
CA ALA A 504 2.42 5.05 12.80
C ALA A 504 1.85 3.64 12.50
N ALA A 505 0.94 3.49 11.51
CA ALA A 505 0.24 2.23 11.22
C ALA A 505 1.18 1.05 10.98
N ALA A 506 2.36 1.31 10.40
CA ALA A 506 3.38 0.29 10.15
C ALA A 506 4.21 -0.13 11.39
N ILE A 507 3.88 0.38 12.59
CA ILE A 507 4.57 0.04 13.85
C ILE A 507 3.81 -1.07 14.57
N THR A 508 4.55 -2.08 15.04
CA THR A 508 3.95 -3.23 15.74
C THR A 508 4.08 -3.19 17.26
N SER A 509 4.83 -2.21 17.77
CA SER A 509 5.00 -1.97 19.21
C SER A 509 4.14 -0.80 19.66
N ASN A 510 3.76 -0.81 20.93
CA ASN A 510 3.10 0.31 21.60
C ASN A 510 3.82 1.64 21.35
N SER A 511 3.01 2.64 21.03
CA SER A 511 3.37 4.01 20.70
C SER A 511 2.80 4.96 21.74
N TYR A 512 3.56 6.01 22.06
CA TYR A 512 3.08 7.15 22.83
C TYR A 512 3.13 8.38 21.94
N LEU A 513 1.95 8.90 21.61
CA LEU A 513 1.73 10.07 20.77
C LEU A 513 1.01 11.15 21.57
N ASN A 514 1.58 12.34 21.61
CA ASN A 514 1.06 13.52 22.25
C ASN A 514 1.24 14.67 21.26
N LEU A 515 0.14 15.15 20.70
CA LEU A 515 0.14 16.11 19.60
C LEU A 515 0.36 17.55 20.06
N ASN A 516 0.63 17.79 21.36
CA ASN A 516 0.92 19.13 21.84
C ASN A 516 2.29 19.62 21.34
N PRO A 517 2.39 20.88 20.87
CA PRO A 517 3.67 21.46 20.47
C PRO A 517 4.72 21.37 21.59
N GLY A 518 5.92 20.89 21.26
CA GLY A 518 7.01 20.69 22.23
C GLY A 518 6.97 19.37 23.01
N SER A 519 6.01 18.48 22.72
CA SER A 519 5.92 17.16 23.33
C SER A 519 7.08 16.24 22.93
N VAL A 520 7.29 15.21 23.74
CA VAL A 520 8.19 14.10 23.41
C VAL A 520 7.35 12.83 23.33
N ASN A 521 7.36 12.23 22.15
CA ASN A 521 6.68 11.02 21.76
C ASN A 521 7.63 9.82 21.81
N PHE A 522 7.08 8.61 21.74
CA PHE A 522 7.82 7.37 21.67
C PHE A 522 7.23 6.45 20.61
N LEU A 523 8.02 6.09 19.60
CA LEU A 523 7.62 5.29 18.44
C LEU A 523 8.70 4.25 18.16
N ALA A 524 8.33 2.99 17.93
CA ALA A 524 9.26 1.90 17.59
C ALA A 524 10.54 1.86 18.47
N GLY A 525 10.40 2.11 19.78
CA GLY A 525 11.54 2.11 20.70
C GLY A 525 12.38 3.40 20.75
N ASN A 526 12.03 4.45 19.99
CA ASN A 526 12.76 5.71 19.89
C ASN A 526 11.90 6.92 20.22
N THR A 527 12.54 7.99 20.70
CA THR A 527 11.84 9.25 20.96
C THR A 527 11.69 10.10 19.70
N LEU A 528 10.54 10.74 19.54
CA LEU A 528 10.27 11.77 18.53
C LEU A 528 9.81 13.05 19.24
N SER A 529 10.49 14.18 19.03
CA SER A 529 10.07 15.47 19.60
C SER A 529 9.30 16.29 18.57
N ILE A 530 8.11 16.77 18.93
CA ILE A 530 7.37 17.75 18.11
C ILE A 530 7.94 19.13 18.42
N GLY A 531 8.30 19.89 17.37
CA GLY A 531 8.77 21.25 17.49
C GLY A 531 7.78 22.17 18.22
N ILE A 532 8.27 23.16 18.97
CA ILE A 532 7.40 24.12 19.70
C ILE A 532 6.52 24.94 18.74
N GLY A 533 6.96 25.11 17.49
CA GLY A 533 6.20 25.82 16.45
C GLY A 533 5.34 24.92 15.58
N THR A 534 5.25 23.64 15.89
CA THR A 534 4.61 22.64 15.05
C THR A 534 3.30 22.19 15.65
N LEU A 535 2.26 22.23 14.82
CA LEU A 535 0.92 21.75 15.15
C LEU A 535 0.69 20.47 14.36
N ILE A 536 0.17 19.43 15.02
CA ILE A 536 -0.24 18.18 14.37
C ILE A 536 -1.70 17.95 14.75
N GLU A 537 -2.54 17.71 13.75
CA GLU A 537 -3.97 17.50 13.91
C GLU A 537 -4.32 16.02 13.96
N ASN A 538 -3.63 15.19 13.19
CA ASN A 538 -4.02 13.80 13.00
C ASN A 538 -2.93 12.84 13.45
N ALA A 539 -3.35 11.69 13.98
CA ALA A 539 -2.46 10.58 14.23
C ALA A 539 -3.13 9.23 14.06
N PHE A 540 -2.37 8.29 13.50
CA PHE A 540 -2.72 6.87 13.40
C PHE A 540 -1.75 6.07 14.26
N GLY A 541 -2.29 5.21 15.13
CA GLY A 541 -1.59 4.18 15.89
C GLY A 541 -1.17 3.01 15.00
N GLY A 542 -0.90 1.85 15.59
CA GLY A 542 -0.42 0.65 14.91
C GLY A 542 -1.03 -0.65 15.46
N ASP A 543 -0.22 -1.71 15.59
CA ASP A 543 -0.68 -3.01 16.12
C ASP A 543 -0.49 -3.17 17.64
N GLY A 544 0.01 -2.15 18.34
CA GLY A 544 0.31 -2.22 19.77
C GLY A 544 -0.68 -1.42 20.60
N ASP A 545 -0.73 -1.67 21.91
CA ASP A 545 -1.57 -0.90 22.83
C ASP A 545 -1.03 0.54 22.96
N ASP A 546 -1.58 1.45 22.17
CA ASP A 546 -1.09 2.79 21.96
C ASP A 546 -1.71 3.77 22.95
N THR A 547 -1.01 4.88 23.17
CA THR A 547 -1.51 6.00 23.97
C THR A 547 -1.41 7.26 23.15
N MET A 548 -2.55 7.87 22.84
CA MET A 548 -2.66 9.03 21.97
C MET A 548 -3.35 10.18 22.69
N VAL A 549 -2.72 11.35 22.67
CA VAL A 549 -3.19 12.55 23.36
C VAL A 549 -3.25 13.69 22.34
N GLY A 550 -4.45 14.16 22.05
CA GLY A 550 -4.74 15.35 21.24
C GLY A 550 -4.28 16.64 21.90
N ASN A 551 -4.52 17.76 21.22
CA ASN A 551 -4.15 19.09 21.68
C ASN A 551 -5.41 19.96 21.91
N SER A 552 -5.41 21.23 21.50
CA SER A 552 -6.53 22.15 21.71
C SER A 552 -7.31 22.47 20.43
N VAL A 553 -7.00 21.77 19.34
CA VAL A 553 -7.64 21.91 18.03
C VAL A 553 -8.36 20.61 17.71
N ALA A 554 -9.26 20.64 16.72
CA ALA A 554 -9.92 19.43 16.23
C ALA A 554 -8.90 18.40 15.74
N ASN A 555 -8.87 17.23 16.40
CA ASN A 555 -7.96 16.14 16.13
C ASN A 555 -8.68 14.94 15.50
N LEU A 556 -7.97 14.21 14.64
CA LEU A 556 -8.34 12.85 14.24
C LEU A 556 -7.35 11.86 14.87
N LEU A 557 -7.81 11.08 15.84
CA LEU A 557 -7.03 10.04 16.49
C LEU A 557 -7.62 8.67 16.18
N GLN A 558 -6.78 7.74 15.77
CA GLN A 558 -7.21 6.38 15.48
C GLN A 558 -6.17 5.40 16.01
N GLY A 559 -6.56 4.53 16.94
CA GLY A 559 -5.69 3.58 17.64
C GLY A 559 -5.31 2.37 16.80
N ASP A 560 -6.25 1.91 15.97
CA ASP A 560 -6.14 0.74 15.09
C ASP A 560 -6.23 -0.60 15.81
N ARG A 561 -5.12 -1.24 16.17
CA ARG A 561 -5.10 -2.56 16.78
C ARG A 561 -4.40 -2.50 18.12
N GLY A 562 -5.01 -3.12 19.13
CA GLY A 562 -4.46 -3.12 20.50
C GLY A 562 -5.48 -2.56 21.47
N ASP A 563 -5.22 -2.68 22.76
CA ASP A 563 -6.08 -2.07 23.78
C ASP A 563 -5.65 -0.59 23.98
N ASP A 564 -6.21 0.34 23.22
CA ASP A 564 -5.69 1.71 23.08
C ASP A 564 -6.24 2.69 24.12
N TYR A 565 -5.48 3.76 24.39
CA TYR A 565 -5.92 4.92 25.16
C TYR A 565 -5.89 6.18 24.31
N LEU A 566 -7.06 6.75 24.01
CA LEU A 566 -7.22 7.96 23.21
C LEU A 566 -7.82 9.09 24.05
N GLN A 567 -7.19 10.26 24.03
CA GLN A 567 -7.67 11.46 24.75
C GLN A 567 -7.65 12.69 23.83
N GLY A 568 -8.80 13.26 23.48
CA GLY A 568 -8.92 14.41 22.56
C GLY A 568 -8.43 15.73 23.18
N ASN A 569 -8.70 15.90 24.48
CA ASN A 569 -8.47 17.13 25.27
C ASN A 569 -9.42 18.26 24.93
N GLY A 570 -9.16 19.04 23.90
CA GLY A 570 -10.01 20.17 23.55
C GLY A 570 -10.05 20.38 22.05
N GLY A 571 -11.21 20.73 21.52
CA GLY A 571 -11.43 20.70 20.07
C GLY A 571 -12.71 19.92 19.80
N ASP A 572 -13.22 19.98 18.58
CA ASP A 572 -14.28 19.05 18.17
C ASP A 572 -13.56 17.86 17.51
N ASP A 573 -13.29 16.82 18.28
CA ASP A 573 -12.37 15.74 17.93
C ASP A 573 -13.09 14.53 17.32
N THR A 574 -12.37 13.71 16.55
CA THR A 574 -12.82 12.39 16.09
C THR A 574 -11.85 11.33 16.58
N LEU A 575 -12.31 10.45 17.47
CA LEU A 575 -11.50 9.42 18.11
C LEU A 575 -12.06 8.04 17.78
N LYS A 576 -11.19 7.14 17.33
CA LYS A 576 -11.55 5.77 16.92
C LYS A 576 -10.62 4.76 17.58
N GLY A 577 -11.15 3.93 18.48
CA GLY A 577 -10.41 2.80 19.06
C GLY A 577 -10.06 1.75 18.01
N ASN A 578 -11.07 1.36 17.21
CA ASN A 578 -11.04 0.31 16.21
C ASN A 578 -11.04 -1.11 16.80
N THR A 579 -9.90 -1.77 17.00
CA THR A 579 -9.89 -3.19 17.40
C THR A 579 -9.12 -3.41 18.70
N GLY A 580 -9.82 -3.84 19.73
CA GLY A 580 -9.26 -4.02 21.07
C GLY A 580 -10.24 -3.55 22.12
N ASN A 581 -9.85 -3.55 23.40
CA ASN A 581 -10.66 -2.98 24.47
C ASN A 581 -10.13 -1.58 24.78
N ASP A 582 -10.74 -0.59 24.14
CA ASP A 582 -10.21 0.75 24.07
C ASP A 582 -10.78 1.67 25.15
N VAL A 583 -10.01 2.69 25.51
CA VAL A 583 -10.46 3.80 26.34
C VAL A 583 -10.41 5.08 25.52
N VAL A 584 -11.58 5.64 25.23
CA VAL A 584 -11.76 6.81 24.37
C VAL A 584 -12.36 7.96 25.20
N ASP A 585 -11.59 9.03 25.39
CA ASP A 585 -11.96 10.23 26.15
C ASP A 585 -11.99 11.46 25.23
N GLY A 586 -13.17 11.99 24.92
CA GLY A 586 -13.36 13.16 24.04
C GLY A 586 -12.72 14.41 24.65
N GLY A 587 -13.20 14.83 25.81
CA GLY A 587 -12.60 15.92 26.58
C GLY A 587 -13.46 17.17 26.59
N PHE A 588 -13.12 18.18 25.81
CA PHE A 588 -13.90 19.42 25.72
C PHE A 588 -14.22 19.70 24.27
N GLY A 589 -15.50 19.83 23.94
CA GLY A 589 -15.93 20.09 22.57
C GLY A 589 -16.99 19.09 22.16
N ASN A 590 -17.44 19.15 20.91
CA ASN A 590 -18.44 18.22 20.41
C ASN A 590 -17.72 17.11 19.65
N ASP A 591 -17.50 16.00 20.35
CA ASP A 591 -16.62 14.94 19.87
C ASP A 591 -17.38 13.82 19.17
N VAL A 592 -16.69 13.09 18.31
CA VAL A 592 -17.17 11.84 17.70
C VAL A 592 -16.30 10.70 18.21
N LEU A 593 -16.88 9.85 19.05
CA LEU A 593 -16.21 8.72 19.69
C LEU A 593 -16.72 7.41 19.12
N ARG A 594 -15.79 6.56 18.66
CA ARG A 594 -16.08 5.22 18.17
C ARG A 594 -15.20 4.21 18.89
N GLY A 595 -15.82 3.23 19.55
CA GLY A 595 -15.14 2.10 20.18
C GLY A 595 -14.59 1.17 19.13
N GLY A 596 -15.48 0.41 18.49
CA GLY A 596 -15.14 -0.54 17.43
C GLY A 596 -15.44 -1.97 17.89
N THR A 597 -14.51 -2.90 17.70
CA THR A 597 -14.68 -4.28 18.19
C THR A 597 -13.92 -4.48 19.49
N GLY A 598 -14.54 -5.14 20.47
CA GLY A 598 -14.01 -5.29 21.82
C GLY A 598 -14.90 -4.60 22.85
N ASN A 599 -14.53 -4.64 24.14
CA ASN A 599 -15.34 -4.01 25.19
C ASN A 599 -14.72 -2.67 25.57
N ASP A 600 -15.30 -1.60 25.08
CA ASP A 600 -14.72 -0.26 25.11
C ASP A 600 -15.29 0.61 26.24
N LEU A 601 -14.55 1.66 26.59
CA LEU A 601 -14.99 2.74 27.46
C LEU A 601 -14.96 4.06 26.71
N LEU A 602 -16.13 4.61 26.39
CA LEU A 602 -16.28 5.91 25.74
C LEU A 602 -16.75 6.96 26.76
N MET A 603 -16.06 8.08 26.80
CA MET A 603 -16.36 9.22 27.67
C MET A 603 -16.43 10.51 26.83
N GLY A 604 -17.63 11.04 26.62
CA GLY A 604 -17.86 12.31 25.91
C GLY A 604 -17.25 13.50 26.65
N ARG A 605 -17.59 13.64 27.94
CA ARG A 605 -17.18 14.69 28.89
C ARG A 605 -18.04 15.95 28.77
N GLU A 606 -17.53 17.06 28.26
CA GLU A 606 -18.26 18.33 28.20
C GLU A 606 -18.43 18.74 26.73
N GLY A 607 -19.68 18.87 26.30
CA GLY A 607 -20.05 19.17 24.92
C GLY A 607 -21.17 18.25 24.44
N ASN A 608 -21.52 18.33 23.15
CA ASN A 608 -22.56 17.46 22.60
C ASN A 608 -21.89 16.33 21.83
N ASP A 609 -21.78 15.17 22.45
CA ASP A 609 -20.90 14.12 21.93
C ASP A 609 -21.67 13.04 21.18
N TRP A 610 -21.05 12.53 20.11
CA TRP A 610 -21.59 11.44 19.32
C TRP A 610 -20.83 10.15 19.62
N MET A 611 -21.48 9.20 20.27
CA MET A 611 -20.87 7.94 20.71
C MET A 611 -21.43 6.74 19.96
N ILE A 612 -20.52 5.88 19.52
CA ILE A 612 -20.80 4.62 18.82
C ILE A 612 -19.92 3.54 19.47
N GLY A 613 -20.52 2.64 20.25
CA GLY A 613 -19.81 1.50 20.85
C GLY A 613 -19.38 0.50 19.77
N GLU A 614 -20.36 0.01 19.02
CA GLU A 614 -20.27 -1.05 18.01
C GLU A 614 -20.30 -2.47 18.59
N GLY A 615 -19.23 -3.25 18.47
CA GLY A 615 -19.20 -4.67 18.82
C GLY A 615 -19.36 -4.94 20.33
N GLU A 616 -19.60 -6.20 20.68
CA GLU A 616 -19.49 -6.68 22.07
C GLU A 616 -20.31 -5.89 23.14
N THR A 617 -19.71 -5.27 24.15
CA THR A 617 -20.42 -4.66 25.29
C THR A 617 -19.61 -3.51 25.85
N ASP A 618 -20.04 -2.30 25.53
CA ASP A 618 -19.29 -1.10 25.86
C ASP A 618 -19.84 -0.36 27.08
N ILE A 619 -19.06 0.57 27.59
CA ILE A 619 -19.47 1.53 28.63
C ILE A 619 -19.46 2.92 28.00
N LEU A 620 -20.63 3.54 27.92
CA LEU A 620 -20.82 4.86 27.32
C LEU A 620 -21.19 5.88 28.40
N ILE A 621 -20.41 6.95 28.52
CA ILE A 621 -20.60 8.04 29.48
C ILE A 621 -20.67 9.35 28.70
N GLY A 622 -21.84 9.99 28.65
CA GLY A 622 -22.02 11.24 27.91
C GLY A 622 -21.38 12.41 28.63
N GLY A 623 -21.73 12.60 29.89
CA GLY A 623 -21.28 13.74 30.68
C GLY A 623 -22.23 14.92 30.59
N GLY A 624 -21.72 16.08 30.23
CA GLY A 624 -22.46 17.34 30.20
C GLY A 624 -22.70 17.82 28.78
N GLY A 625 -23.97 18.00 28.41
CA GLY A 625 -24.38 18.49 27.11
C GLY A 625 -25.54 17.66 26.59
N SER A 626 -25.79 17.68 25.27
CA SER A 626 -26.80 16.84 24.62
C SER A 626 -26.10 15.74 23.84
N ASP A 627 -26.06 14.55 24.41
CA ASP A 627 -25.25 13.46 23.87
C ASP A 627 -26.08 12.49 23.01
N TYR A 628 -25.41 11.84 22.07
CA TYR A 628 -25.99 10.96 21.07
C TYR A 628 -25.39 9.56 21.16
N PHE A 629 -26.14 8.62 21.75
CA PHE A 629 -25.77 7.21 21.83
C PHE A 629 -26.34 6.47 20.62
N THR A 630 -25.48 6.06 19.68
CA THR A 630 -25.90 5.61 18.36
C THR A 630 -25.78 4.11 18.17
N PHE A 631 -26.84 3.53 17.62
CA PHE A 631 -26.97 2.11 17.33
C PHE A 631 -27.37 1.88 15.86
N TYR A 632 -26.58 1.15 15.09
CA TYR A 632 -26.89 0.86 13.68
C TYR A 632 -27.72 -0.42 13.52
N SER A 633 -27.67 -1.34 14.47
CA SER A 633 -28.35 -2.63 14.38
C SER A 633 -28.79 -3.12 15.76
N PRO A 634 -29.94 -3.80 15.88
CA PRO A 634 -30.39 -4.28 17.19
C PRO A 634 -29.58 -5.48 17.73
N VAL A 635 -28.46 -5.84 17.08
CA VAL A 635 -27.59 -7.00 17.41
C VAL A 635 -26.09 -6.66 17.36
N GLU A 636 -25.69 -5.39 17.51
CA GLU A 636 -24.27 -4.99 17.49
C GLU A 636 -23.54 -5.22 18.81
N GLY A 637 -24.24 -5.16 19.94
CA GLY A 637 -23.69 -5.35 21.27
C GLY A 637 -24.76 -5.03 22.32
N ILE A 638 -24.44 -5.09 23.61
CA ILE A 638 -25.33 -4.57 24.65
C ILE A 638 -24.58 -3.52 25.47
N ASP A 639 -24.65 -2.28 25.02
CA ASP A 639 -23.89 -1.20 25.64
C ASP A 639 -24.54 -0.71 26.94
N GLN A 640 -23.69 -0.35 27.90
CA GLN A 640 -24.06 0.25 29.16
C GLN A 640 -23.97 1.78 29.10
N ILE A 641 -25.11 2.45 29.06
CA ILE A 641 -25.21 3.91 29.11
C ILE A 641 -25.29 4.36 30.59
N VAL A 642 -24.28 5.10 31.05
CA VAL A 642 -24.08 5.33 32.49
C VAL A 642 -24.91 6.48 33.04
N ASP A 643 -25.04 7.60 32.33
CA ASP A 643 -25.52 8.88 32.87
C ASP A 643 -26.59 9.61 32.04
N PHE A 644 -27.33 8.88 31.20
CA PHE A 644 -28.42 9.39 30.35
C PHE A 644 -29.38 10.40 31.02
N ASN A 645 -29.37 11.64 30.53
CA ASN A 645 -30.28 12.72 30.87
C ASN A 645 -31.44 12.80 29.86
N GLY A 646 -32.61 12.29 30.23
CA GLY A 646 -33.80 12.30 29.35
C GLY A 646 -34.36 13.68 28.94
N VAL A 647 -33.76 14.79 29.38
CA VAL A 647 -34.09 16.15 28.89
C VAL A 647 -33.17 16.58 27.73
N GLU A 648 -31.94 16.10 27.70
CA GLU A 648 -30.87 16.57 26.80
C GLU A 648 -30.43 15.48 25.81
N ASP A 649 -30.34 14.23 26.27
CA ASP A 649 -29.71 13.14 25.52
C ASP A 649 -30.66 12.37 24.60
N TRP A 650 -30.01 11.73 23.62
CA TRP A 650 -30.64 11.02 22.53
C TRP A 650 -30.08 9.61 22.38
N ILE A 651 -30.99 8.67 22.18
CA ILE A 651 -30.66 7.36 21.59
C ILE A 651 -30.92 7.51 20.10
N VAL A 652 -29.89 7.33 19.28
CA VAL A 652 -29.96 7.42 17.83
C VAL A 652 -29.96 6.00 17.26
N VAL A 653 -30.86 5.69 16.33
CA VAL A 653 -30.96 4.36 15.73
C VAL A 653 -31.03 4.43 14.21
N SER A 654 -30.42 3.48 13.50
CA SER A 654 -30.62 3.35 12.04
C SER A 654 -32.01 2.80 11.72
N ALA A 655 -32.84 3.56 10.99
CA ALA A 655 -34.16 3.10 10.57
C ALA A 655 -34.05 1.88 9.64
N SER A 656 -33.03 1.84 8.79
CA SER A 656 -32.79 0.72 7.88
C SER A 656 -32.26 -0.52 8.60
N GLY A 657 -31.33 -0.34 9.55
CA GLY A 657 -30.77 -1.44 10.32
C GLY A 657 -31.76 -2.07 11.32
N PHE A 658 -32.59 -1.25 11.97
CA PHE A 658 -33.63 -1.74 12.89
C PHE A 658 -34.90 -2.20 12.14
N GLY A 659 -35.25 -1.56 11.02
CA GLY A 659 -36.46 -1.87 10.27
C GLY A 659 -37.74 -1.59 11.06
N GLY A 660 -38.70 -2.53 11.06
CA GLY A 660 -39.91 -2.44 11.91
C GLY A 660 -40.88 -1.29 11.58
N GLY A 661 -40.70 -0.60 10.44
CA GLY A 661 -41.51 0.56 10.06
C GLY A 661 -41.11 1.86 10.78
N LEU A 662 -39.85 1.97 11.22
CA LEU A 662 -39.28 3.22 11.67
C LEU A 662 -39.24 4.25 10.54
N VAL A 663 -39.50 5.52 10.87
CA VAL A 663 -39.46 6.64 9.93
C VAL A 663 -38.15 7.38 10.14
N ALA A 664 -37.29 7.33 9.13
CA ALA A 664 -36.02 8.05 9.14
C ALA A 664 -36.20 9.56 9.32
N ASN A 665 -35.21 10.19 9.95
CA ASN A 665 -35.13 11.61 10.28
C ASN A 665 -36.26 12.09 11.19
N SER A 666 -36.69 11.26 12.15
CA SER A 666 -37.71 11.64 13.12
C SER A 666 -37.55 10.91 14.45
N ALA A 667 -38.01 11.55 15.53
CA ALA A 667 -38.24 10.86 16.79
C ALA A 667 -39.31 9.77 16.58
N ILE A 668 -39.17 8.63 17.26
CA ILE A 668 -40.12 7.54 17.11
C ILE A 668 -41.53 7.96 17.56
N ALA A 669 -42.54 7.39 16.91
CA ALA A 669 -43.92 7.68 17.29
C ALA A 669 -44.19 7.17 18.71
N SER A 670 -45.02 7.88 19.48
CA SER A 670 -45.39 7.45 20.84
C SER A 670 -46.02 6.06 20.88
N ALA A 671 -46.69 5.64 19.79
CA ALA A 671 -47.27 4.30 19.64
C ALA A 671 -46.22 3.18 19.42
N GLN A 672 -44.97 3.56 19.13
CA GLN A 672 -43.85 2.65 18.95
C GLN A 672 -43.02 2.46 20.23
N PHE A 673 -43.40 3.10 21.33
CA PHE A 673 -42.69 3.03 22.60
C PHE A 673 -43.60 2.54 23.73
N THR A 674 -43.10 1.68 24.61
CA THR A 674 -43.79 1.33 25.85
C THR A 674 -42.81 1.17 27.02
N LEU A 675 -43.27 1.48 28.23
CA LEU A 675 -42.58 1.11 29.45
C LEU A 675 -42.99 -0.31 29.86
N GLY A 676 -42.04 -1.09 30.37
CA GLY A 676 -42.27 -2.45 30.86
C GLY A 676 -41.17 -3.42 30.40
N SER A 677 -41.41 -4.71 30.59
CA SER A 677 -40.47 -5.77 30.22
C SER A 677 -40.79 -6.48 28.90
N SER A 678 -41.92 -6.17 28.27
CA SER A 678 -42.29 -6.74 26.97
C SER A 678 -43.21 -5.84 26.14
N ALA A 679 -43.19 -6.03 24.82
CA ALA A 679 -44.11 -5.37 23.91
C ALA A 679 -45.55 -5.85 24.16
N SER A 680 -46.47 -4.89 24.32
CA SER A 680 -47.89 -5.17 24.58
C SER A 680 -48.82 -4.89 23.39
N SER A 681 -48.27 -4.46 22.24
CA SER A 681 -49.04 -4.19 21.02
C SER A 681 -48.15 -4.28 19.79
N PHE A 682 -48.70 -4.74 18.65
CA PHE A 682 -48.02 -4.86 17.36
C PHE A 682 -47.34 -3.58 16.83
N SER A 683 -47.60 -2.41 17.45
CA SER A 683 -46.97 -1.14 17.10
C SER A 683 -45.74 -0.84 17.96
N HIS A 684 -45.65 -1.39 19.17
CA HIS A 684 -44.50 -1.19 20.05
C HIS A 684 -43.24 -1.77 19.39
N ARG A 685 -42.18 -0.98 19.39
CA ARG A 685 -40.87 -1.31 18.84
C ARG A 685 -39.82 -1.20 19.92
N PHE A 686 -39.83 -0.11 20.67
CA PHE A 686 -38.93 0.10 21.80
C PHE A 686 -39.65 -0.15 23.11
N ILE A 687 -39.02 -0.96 23.96
CA ILE A 687 -39.54 -1.36 25.26
C ILE A 687 -38.49 -1.03 26.31
N TYR A 688 -38.82 -0.12 27.23
CA TYR A 688 -37.89 0.29 28.27
C TYR A 688 -38.32 -0.22 29.65
N ASP A 689 -37.51 -1.11 30.23
CA ASP A 689 -37.67 -1.61 31.58
C ASP A 689 -36.99 -0.68 32.57
N PHE A 690 -37.72 0.36 32.98
CA PHE A 690 -37.22 1.38 33.92
C PHE A 690 -36.64 0.82 35.23
N ALA A 691 -37.12 -0.33 35.71
CA ALA A 691 -36.65 -0.90 36.97
C ALA A 691 -35.24 -1.49 36.86
N ASN A 692 -34.91 -2.06 35.70
CA ASN A 692 -33.63 -2.72 35.44
C ASN A 692 -32.72 -1.94 34.48
N GLY A 693 -33.24 -0.91 33.81
CA GLY A 693 -32.52 -0.09 32.85
C GLY A 693 -32.43 -0.68 31.44
N ASN A 694 -33.03 -1.84 31.18
CA ASN A 694 -32.89 -2.51 29.89
C ASN A 694 -33.77 -1.88 28.81
N LEU A 695 -33.17 -1.60 27.65
CA LEU A 695 -33.87 -1.18 26.44
C LEU A 695 -33.91 -2.36 25.47
N PHE A 696 -35.11 -2.74 25.03
CA PHE A 696 -35.33 -3.79 24.06
C PHE A 696 -35.92 -3.23 22.77
N PHE A 697 -35.57 -3.88 21.66
CA PHE A 697 -36.18 -3.69 20.35
C PHE A 697 -36.98 -4.93 19.93
N ASP A 698 -38.22 -4.73 19.50
CA ASP A 698 -39.11 -5.76 18.98
C ASP A 698 -39.54 -5.40 17.55
N GLN A 699 -38.98 -6.11 16.57
CA GLN A 699 -39.19 -5.81 15.16
C GLN A 699 -40.66 -5.98 14.72
N ASP A 700 -41.39 -6.94 15.31
CA ASP A 700 -42.79 -7.23 14.97
C ASP A 700 -43.80 -6.61 15.96
N GLY A 701 -43.35 -6.32 17.19
CA GLY A 701 -44.11 -5.70 18.27
C GLY A 701 -45.00 -6.64 19.06
N ILE A 702 -44.85 -7.95 18.92
CA ILE A 702 -45.65 -8.95 19.63
C ILE A 702 -44.73 -9.68 20.61
N GLY A 703 -44.61 -9.14 21.83
CA GLY A 703 -43.52 -9.47 22.75
C GLY A 703 -43.36 -10.94 23.16
N GLY A 704 -42.26 -11.21 23.86
CA GLY A 704 -42.06 -12.43 24.68
C GLY A 704 -41.07 -13.48 24.16
N THR A 705 -40.71 -13.47 22.88
CA THR A 705 -39.63 -14.35 22.34
C THR A 705 -38.78 -13.75 21.23
N ALA A 706 -39.18 -12.60 20.65
CA ALA A 706 -38.50 -11.99 19.49
C ALA A 706 -37.83 -10.64 19.79
N GLN A 707 -38.08 -10.04 20.97
CA GLN A 707 -37.41 -8.81 21.35
C GLN A 707 -35.94 -9.10 21.70
N VAL A 708 -35.05 -8.23 21.23
CA VAL A 708 -33.62 -8.28 21.52
C VAL A 708 -33.26 -7.08 22.39
N GLN A 709 -32.35 -7.29 23.35
CA GLN A 709 -31.83 -6.18 24.13
C GLN A 709 -30.84 -5.41 23.27
N VAL A 710 -30.97 -4.09 23.24
CA VAL A 710 -30.12 -3.20 22.42
C VAL A 710 -29.20 -2.34 23.26
N ALA A 711 -29.60 -2.01 24.49
CA ALA A 711 -28.79 -1.24 25.42
C ALA A 711 -29.24 -1.46 26.87
N ALA A 712 -28.42 -1.05 27.82
CA ALA A 712 -28.73 -0.98 29.23
C ALA A 712 -28.38 0.42 29.78
N LEU A 713 -29.39 1.19 30.18
CA LEU A 713 -29.17 2.42 30.93
C LEU A 713 -28.95 2.09 32.42
N SER A 714 -28.16 2.88 33.14
CA SER A 714 -28.09 2.75 34.60
C SER A 714 -29.49 2.81 35.23
N ALA A 715 -29.73 1.96 36.24
CA ALA A 715 -31.05 1.80 36.83
C ALA A 715 -31.62 3.13 37.38
N GLY A 716 -32.85 3.46 36.98
CA GLY A 716 -33.56 4.67 37.42
C GLY A 716 -33.42 5.88 36.50
N LEU A 717 -32.68 5.80 35.40
CA LEU A 717 -32.64 6.84 34.37
C LEU A 717 -33.92 6.84 33.54
N SER A 718 -34.43 8.03 33.20
CA SER A 718 -35.69 8.17 32.47
C SER A 718 -35.48 8.25 30.97
N LEU A 719 -36.23 7.44 30.21
CA LEU A 719 -36.24 7.44 28.75
C LEU A 719 -37.69 7.47 28.25
N ASN A 720 -37.96 8.27 27.22
CA ASN A 720 -39.26 8.28 26.55
C ASN A 720 -39.12 8.34 25.02
N HIS A 721 -40.24 8.21 24.31
CA HIS A 721 -40.25 8.14 22.85
C HIS A 721 -39.65 9.36 22.14
N ASN A 722 -39.63 10.55 22.78
CA ASN A 722 -39.01 11.73 22.18
C ASN A 722 -37.48 11.71 22.26
N ASN A 723 -36.88 10.83 23.07
CA ASN A 723 -35.44 10.68 23.17
C ASN A 723 -34.86 9.68 22.15
N ILE A 724 -35.70 8.92 21.44
CA ILE A 724 -35.23 7.94 20.47
C ILE A 724 -35.45 8.50 19.07
N PHE A 725 -34.36 8.78 18.35
CA PHE A 725 -34.37 9.38 17.01
C PHE A 725 -33.88 8.37 15.97
N ALA A 726 -34.67 8.16 14.91
CA ALA A 726 -34.29 7.28 13.83
C ALA A 726 -33.62 8.06 12.69
N ILE A 727 -32.41 7.67 12.29
CA ILE A 727 -31.69 8.18 11.10
C ILE A 727 -31.91 7.25 9.90
N ALA A 728 -31.51 7.70 8.70
CA ALA A 728 -31.75 6.96 7.45
C ALA A 728 -30.92 5.67 7.34
#